data_AF-A0A4X2LQT1-F1
#
_entry.id   AF-A0A4X2LQT1-F1
#
_cell.length_a   1.000
_cell.length_b   1.000
_cell.length_c   1.000
_cell.angle_alpha   90.00
_cell.angle_beta   90.00
_cell.angle_gamma   90.00
#
_symmetry.space_group_name_H-M   'P 1'
#
loop_
_entity.id
_entity.type
_entity.pdbx_description
1 polymer ?
#
loop_
_entity_poly.entity_id
_entity_poly.type
_entity_poly.pdbx_seq_one_letter_code
_entity_poly.pdbx_strand_id
1 'polypeptide(L)'
;MGKSKNKRFKRPPFSPTGECEAAENDEAGLDDSPAVELLEKLQHPSAEVRECACAGLARLAQQQPAISALTRRDSVRQLGPLLLDPSLAVRETAAGALRNLSACGGFEVCDDMVTKDIMTPLVALLKECSFGLDASEVSLKKNKELNKNYIEDIANEAVNVLWNICECSSRAVSIFNKEGCLEIVLKYLSRFSTNVDLAISVAFCLQAVTEDNPELLKSFNAPALQVLESAMFSPISSMEYTLLKTLVAGTVWNLKDILPSKSQADTINALLKIFSDVLEMDVGEVVIQMKEAETQRLNAAPETETEETDEMNGDTLNEDDEMEEIPHKRKVRRKTFISDLLPPTEKELKQTVALLTAQQIALEIIVNMCCSDDPSDDEWDEYSSSDESDAFMDNSFNELSGQLMSPLCLSAEVHTALTNYLIPKKIFEKITFPNSVAVDICSRNPTWKPLIRKMNTIQCRALVCLHSILSVLDVDCLGGAPALQTLAQHLSQLVFSQPDFVKHTEFLEAISTALRTLLQIMASKNISQCMTPEQLMSLCEAGIHSSNVGVRVNVVSILGITGCVLAKEDGTLETLKTIGKFLLEVATKDSSLVVAGETLDAIFDVFADGKEAEKAAVEIKLLSALKEFQPVFKMKLRKEGRGKCSTDQLCVLDNVKMNLRRFIAYQETVEKRLTS
;
A
#
# COMPACT_ATOMS: atom_id res chain seq x y z
N MET A 1 -27.76 6.03 -2.19
CA MET A 1 -26.53 5.33 -2.59
C MET A 1 -25.33 6.21 -2.29
N GLY A 2 -24.69 5.98 -1.14
CA GLY A 2 -23.41 6.61 -0.83
C GLY A 2 -22.34 5.97 -1.72
N LYS A 3 -21.96 6.64 -2.81
CA LYS A 3 -20.73 6.28 -3.51
C LYS A 3 -19.62 6.54 -2.51
N SER A 4 -19.03 5.49 -1.93
CA SER A 4 -17.75 5.62 -1.24
C SER A 4 -16.82 6.30 -2.23
N LYS A 5 -16.45 7.57 -1.97
CA LYS A 5 -15.44 8.25 -2.76
C LYS A 5 -14.20 7.35 -2.74
N ASN A 6 -13.57 7.16 -3.91
CA ASN A 6 -12.29 6.44 -3.97
C ASN A 6 -11.34 7.17 -3.01
N LYS A 7 -10.90 6.49 -1.96
CA LYS A 7 -9.93 7.07 -1.03
C LYS A 7 -8.61 7.12 -1.77
N ARG A 8 -7.95 8.29 -1.76
CA ARG A 8 -6.57 8.39 -2.21
C ARG A 8 -5.74 7.35 -1.46
N PHE A 9 -4.97 6.59 -2.21
CA PHE A 9 -3.97 5.71 -1.66
C PHE A 9 -2.92 6.57 -0.97
N LYS A 10 -2.93 6.55 0.35
CA LYS A 10 -1.84 7.07 1.17
C LYS A 10 -0.82 5.97 1.32
N ARG A 11 0.45 6.27 1.06
CA ARG A 11 1.51 5.29 1.25
C ARG A 11 1.60 4.91 2.72
N PRO A 12 1.66 3.60 3.04
CA PRO A 12 2.13 3.21 4.36
C PRO A 12 3.60 3.62 4.50
N PRO A 13 4.05 4.01 5.70
CA PRO A 13 5.45 4.39 5.93
C PRO A 13 6.40 3.27 5.50
N PHE A 14 7.59 3.66 5.03
CA PHE A 14 8.59 2.72 4.51
C PHE A 14 9.01 1.70 5.57
N SER A 15 8.66 0.42 5.35
CA SER A 15 9.21 -0.71 6.12
C SER A 15 10.18 -1.51 5.23
N PRO A 16 11.47 -1.62 5.59
CA PRO A 16 12.47 -2.37 4.80
C PRO A 16 12.09 -3.85 4.64
N THR A 17 11.36 -4.39 5.62
CA THR A 17 10.72 -5.70 5.59
C THR A 17 9.23 -5.49 5.79
N GLY A 18 8.42 -5.72 4.74
CA GLY A 18 6.96 -5.60 4.81
C GLY A 18 6.43 -6.23 6.10
N GLU A 19 5.54 -5.49 6.78
CA GLU A 19 5.01 -5.71 8.13
C GLU A 19 5.30 -7.11 8.68
N CYS A 20 6.31 -7.21 9.54
CA CYS A 20 6.45 -8.37 10.40
C CYS A 20 5.34 -8.26 11.44
N GLU A 21 4.39 -9.21 11.40
CA GLU A 21 3.32 -9.35 12.37
C GLU A 21 3.86 -9.15 13.79
N ALA A 22 3.17 -8.28 14.54
CA ALA A 22 3.48 -7.98 15.93
C ALA A 22 3.37 -9.26 16.76
N ALA A 23 4.52 -9.85 17.10
CA ALA A 23 4.57 -10.83 18.17
C ALA A 23 4.34 -10.10 19.50
N GLU A 24 3.36 -10.57 20.26
CA GLU A 24 2.97 -10.02 21.56
C GLU A 24 4.18 -9.86 22.50
N ASN A 25 4.17 -8.76 23.25
CA ASN A 25 5.20 -8.37 24.19
C ASN A 25 5.43 -9.42 25.28
N ASP A 26 6.59 -10.08 25.25
CA ASP A 26 7.20 -10.65 26.45
C ASP A 26 8.09 -9.59 27.11
N GLU A 27 7.53 -8.92 28.13
CA GLU A 27 8.28 -8.08 29.07
C GLU A 27 9.12 -8.96 30.00
N ALA A 28 10.37 -9.27 29.62
CA ALA A 28 11.34 -9.83 30.58
C ALA A 28 12.80 -9.45 30.24
N GLY A 29 13.40 -8.62 31.09
CA GLY A 29 14.86 -8.48 31.25
C GLY A 29 15.54 -7.33 30.49
N LEU A 30 15.39 -6.08 30.96
CA LEU A 30 15.86 -4.89 30.25
C LEU A 30 17.06 -4.14 30.88
N ASP A 31 17.82 -4.74 31.80
CA ASP A 31 18.94 -4.05 32.45
C ASP A 31 20.33 -4.40 31.90
N ASP A 32 20.45 -5.41 31.02
CA ASP A 32 21.73 -5.85 30.41
C ASP A 32 21.67 -5.84 28.88
N SER A 33 21.06 -4.77 28.32
CA SER A 33 20.85 -4.64 26.89
C SER A 33 22.13 -4.17 26.18
N PRO A 34 22.56 -4.82 25.07
CA PRO A 34 23.70 -4.38 24.26
C PRO A 34 23.56 -2.93 23.74
N ALA A 35 22.37 -2.35 23.78
CA ALA A 35 22.13 -0.95 23.47
C ALA A 35 22.87 0.02 24.42
N VAL A 36 22.99 -0.31 25.72
CA VAL A 36 23.62 0.58 26.73
C VAL A 36 25.10 0.76 26.41
N GLU A 37 25.83 -0.36 26.25
CA GLU A 37 27.25 -0.34 25.95
C GLU A 37 27.56 0.40 24.64
N LEU A 38 26.70 0.26 23.63
CA LEU A 38 26.86 0.95 22.35
C LEU A 38 26.59 2.46 22.47
N LEU A 39 25.57 2.87 23.23
CA LEU A 39 25.27 4.28 23.45
C LEU A 39 26.41 4.99 24.22
N GLU A 40 26.99 4.35 25.23
CA GLU A 40 28.15 4.90 25.95
C GLU A 40 29.37 5.11 25.03
N LYS A 41 29.60 4.17 24.10
CA LYS A 41 30.70 4.24 23.13
C LYS A 41 30.55 5.37 22.09
N LEU A 42 29.36 5.96 21.93
CA LEU A 42 29.15 7.10 21.03
C LEU A 42 29.92 8.35 21.47
N GLN A 43 30.27 8.49 22.75
CA GLN A 43 31.04 9.62 23.28
C GLN A 43 32.55 9.35 23.34
N HIS A 44 33.00 8.21 22.81
CA HIS A 44 34.41 7.81 22.87
C HIS A 44 35.29 8.75 22.02
N PRO A 45 36.51 9.13 22.46
CA PRO A 45 37.38 10.04 21.70
C PRO A 45 37.85 9.47 20.34
N SER A 46 38.00 8.16 20.22
CA SER A 46 38.35 7.50 18.95
C SER A 46 37.16 7.44 18.00
N ALA A 47 37.33 7.96 16.79
CA ALA A 47 36.33 7.90 15.72
C ALA A 47 35.97 6.47 15.31
N GLU A 48 36.94 5.55 15.30
CA GLU A 48 36.69 4.14 14.96
C GLU A 48 35.75 3.45 15.96
N VAL A 49 35.84 3.82 17.24
CA VAL A 49 34.96 3.28 18.28
C VAL A 49 33.55 3.84 18.13
N ARG A 50 33.43 5.15 17.84
CA ARG A 50 32.13 5.79 17.57
C ARG A 50 31.47 5.20 16.34
N GLU A 51 32.21 5.04 15.25
CA GLU A 51 31.74 4.41 14.01
C GLU A 51 31.24 2.98 14.27
N CYS A 52 32.03 2.17 15.00
CA CYS A 52 31.63 0.82 15.37
C CYS A 52 30.36 0.79 16.23
N ALA A 53 30.22 1.75 17.14
CA ALA A 53 29.03 1.91 17.97
C ALA A 53 27.80 2.29 17.14
N CYS A 54 27.91 3.28 16.25
CA CYS A 54 26.86 3.65 15.30
C CYS A 54 26.43 2.45 14.44
N ALA A 55 27.40 1.71 13.88
CA ALA A 55 27.10 0.51 13.10
C ALA A 55 26.42 -0.59 13.94
N GLY A 56 26.80 -0.74 15.21
CA GLY A 56 26.12 -1.64 16.15
C GLY A 56 24.67 -1.25 16.40
N LEU A 57 24.41 0.05 16.63
CA LEU A 57 23.07 0.60 16.82
C LEU A 57 22.23 0.48 15.54
N ALA A 58 22.82 0.71 14.37
CA ALA A 58 22.15 0.52 13.09
C ALA A 58 21.63 -0.90 12.90
N ARG A 59 22.39 -1.92 13.37
CA ARG A 59 21.94 -3.32 13.36
C ARG A 59 20.86 -3.59 14.40
N LEU A 60 20.99 -3.05 15.61
CA LEU A 60 19.96 -3.21 16.65
C LEU A 60 18.62 -2.57 16.22
N ALA A 61 18.66 -1.42 15.57
CA ALA A 61 17.47 -0.73 15.09
C ALA A 61 16.65 -1.53 14.05
N GLN A 62 17.23 -2.58 13.45
CA GLN A 62 16.51 -3.46 12.53
C GLN A 62 15.65 -4.50 13.24
N GLN A 63 15.85 -4.67 14.55
CA GLN A 63 15.11 -5.61 15.37
C GLN A 63 13.97 -4.86 16.07
N GLN A 64 12.72 -5.16 15.70
CA GLN A 64 11.53 -4.50 16.28
C GLN A 64 11.55 -4.41 17.83
N PRO A 65 11.88 -5.49 18.58
CA PRO A 65 11.92 -5.42 20.04
C PRO A 65 12.94 -4.40 20.58
N ALA A 66 14.04 -4.16 19.85
CA ALA A 66 15.10 -3.25 20.27
C ALA A 66 14.74 -1.77 20.04
N ILE A 67 13.79 -1.45 19.16
CA ILE A 67 13.36 -0.07 18.91
C ILE A 67 12.85 0.59 20.20
N SER A 68 11.94 -0.07 20.91
CA SER A 68 11.38 0.45 22.17
C SER A 68 12.47 0.72 23.22
N ALA A 69 13.46 -0.17 23.30
CA ALA A 69 14.59 -0.08 24.22
C ALA A 69 15.56 1.06 23.86
N LEU A 70 15.75 1.35 22.57
CA LEU A 70 16.56 2.45 22.07
C LEU A 70 15.87 3.81 22.29
N THR A 71 14.57 3.89 21.99
CA THR A 71 13.78 5.11 22.17
C THR A 71 13.69 5.53 23.64
N ARG A 72 13.46 4.59 24.57
CA ARG A 72 13.47 4.84 26.03
C ARG A 72 14.80 5.38 26.56
N ARG A 73 15.90 5.14 25.85
CA ARG A 73 17.26 5.55 26.23
C ARG A 73 17.74 6.80 25.49
N ASP A 74 16.83 7.53 24.86
CA ASP A 74 17.13 8.76 24.12
C ASP A 74 18.26 8.59 23.08
N SER A 75 18.28 7.45 22.39
CA SER A 75 19.29 7.14 21.35
C SER A 75 19.37 8.25 20.29
N VAL A 76 18.23 8.86 19.93
CA VAL A 76 18.15 9.99 18.99
C VAL A 76 18.97 11.20 19.45
N ARG A 77 18.91 11.56 20.73
CA ARG A 77 19.66 12.72 21.27
C ARG A 77 21.17 12.48 21.23
N GLN A 78 21.60 11.22 21.27
CA GLN A 78 23.01 10.84 21.24
C GLN A 78 23.53 10.71 19.80
N LEU A 79 22.71 10.18 18.89
CA LEU A 79 23.05 10.00 17.47
C LEU A 79 22.95 11.31 16.67
N GLY A 80 22.00 12.20 17.00
CA GLY A 80 21.78 13.45 16.25
C GLY A 80 23.01 14.33 16.10
N PRO A 81 23.77 14.62 17.18
CA PRO A 81 25.00 15.40 17.08
C PRO A 81 26.09 14.74 16.22
N LEU A 82 26.11 13.40 16.11
CA LEU A 82 27.10 12.67 15.33
C LEU A 82 26.91 12.81 13.82
N LEU A 83 25.75 13.31 13.36
CA LEU A 83 25.57 13.73 11.97
C LEU A 83 26.59 14.81 11.54
N LEU A 84 27.13 15.56 12.50
CA LEU A 84 28.13 16.61 12.26
C LEU A 84 29.52 16.24 12.81
N ASP A 85 29.77 14.96 13.14
CA ASP A 85 31.06 14.48 13.68
C ASP A 85 32.25 14.83 12.74
N PRO A 86 33.46 15.14 13.24
CA PRO A 86 34.60 15.41 12.35
C PRO A 86 34.96 14.27 11.39
N SER A 87 34.62 13.02 11.73
CA SER A 87 34.85 11.85 10.88
C SER A 87 33.69 11.57 9.94
N LEU A 88 33.95 11.56 8.63
CA LEU A 88 32.95 11.22 7.60
C LEU A 88 32.35 9.82 7.80
N ALA A 89 33.16 8.84 8.22
CA ALA A 89 32.69 7.48 8.48
C ALA A 89 31.71 7.41 9.67
N VAL A 90 31.94 8.24 10.70
CA VAL A 90 31.01 8.37 11.83
C VAL A 90 29.71 9.02 11.39
N ARG A 91 29.76 10.06 10.54
CA ARG A 91 28.55 10.69 9.98
C ARG A 91 27.71 9.71 9.18
N GLU A 92 28.34 8.96 8.28
CA GLU A 92 27.69 7.96 7.43
C GLU A 92 26.98 6.90 8.29
N THR A 93 27.69 6.32 9.26
CA THR A 93 27.14 5.27 10.13
C THR A 93 26.10 5.79 11.11
N ALA A 94 26.23 7.03 11.61
CA ALA A 94 25.23 7.67 12.45
C ALA A 94 23.93 7.95 11.68
N ALA A 95 24.05 8.48 10.45
CA ALA A 95 22.91 8.68 9.55
C ALA A 95 22.22 7.35 9.22
N GLY A 96 23.00 6.29 8.94
CA GLY A 96 22.47 4.94 8.73
C GLY A 96 21.74 4.36 9.95
N ALA A 97 22.23 4.63 11.16
CA ALA A 97 21.54 4.22 12.39
C ALA A 97 20.19 4.94 12.55
N LEU A 98 20.15 6.25 12.33
CA LEU A 98 18.92 7.06 12.38
C LEU A 98 17.93 6.68 11.28
N ARG A 99 18.44 6.30 10.10
CA ARG A 99 17.63 5.82 8.97
C ARG A 99 16.92 4.52 9.29
N ASN A 100 17.61 3.57 9.92
CA ASN A 100 16.97 2.32 10.36
C ASN A 100 16.00 2.57 11.53
N LEU A 101 16.37 3.46 12.47
CA LEU A 101 15.51 3.79 13.60
C LEU A 101 14.17 4.41 13.15
N SER A 102 14.23 5.37 12.22
CA SER A 102 13.05 6.00 11.63
C SER A 102 12.23 5.03 10.77
N ALA A 103 12.87 4.20 9.95
CA ALA A 103 12.17 3.23 9.09
C ALA A 103 11.47 2.13 9.90
N CYS A 104 12.15 1.55 10.90
CA CYS A 104 11.62 0.46 11.71
C CYS A 104 10.73 0.95 12.86
N GLY A 105 10.88 2.20 13.31
CA GLY A 105 10.12 2.76 14.43
C GLY A 105 8.79 3.39 14.07
N GLY A 106 8.50 3.60 12.79
CA GLY A 106 7.23 4.15 12.32
C GLY A 106 6.92 5.55 12.85
N PHE A 107 5.62 5.89 12.89
CA PHE A 107 5.13 7.24 13.21
C PHE A 107 5.63 7.74 14.58
N GLU A 108 5.55 6.91 15.62
CA GLU A 108 5.89 7.31 16.99
C GLU A 108 7.37 7.71 17.11
N VAL A 109 8.27 6.93 16.51
CA VAL A 109 9.70 7.22 16.56
C VAL A 109 10.05 8.42 15.68
N CYS A 110 9.46 8.54 14.49
CA CYS A 110 9.67 9.72 13.63
C CYS A 110 9.21 11.01 14.31
N ASP A 111 8.05 11.00 14.99
CA ASP A 111 7.57 12.17 15.74
C ASP A 111 8.51 12.49 16.92
N ASP A 112 8.90 11.48 17.71
CA ASP A 112 9.89 11.62 18.79
C ASP A 112 11.21 12.23 18.25
N MET A 113 11.68 11.79 17.09
CA MET A 113 12.86 12.34 16.44
C MET A 113 12.75 13.83 16.12
N VAL A 114 11.59 14.28 15.61
CA VAL A 114 11.33 15.70 15.35
C VAL A 114 11.25 16.49 16.64
N THR A 115 10.59 15.97 17.68
CA THR A 115 10.52 16.64 18.99
C THR A 115 11.89 16.80 19.65
N LYS A 116 12.81 15.87 19.38
CA LYS A 116 14.22 15.89 19.81
C LYS A 116 15.15 16.70 18.90
N ASP A 117 14.58 17.46 17.95
CA ASP A 117 15.31 18.39 17.08
C ASP A 117 16.34 17.72 16.15
N ILE A 118 16.03 16.52 15.63
CA ILE A 118 16.91 15.85 14.66
C ILE A 118 17.04 16.63 13.33
N MET A 119 16.01 17.40 12.98
CA MET A 119 15.96 18.13 11.71
C MET A 119 17.08 19.18 11.60
N THR A 120 17.47 19.82 12.71
CA THR A 120 18.54 20.82 12.71
C THR A 120 19.90 20.26 12.26
N PRO A 121 20.48 19.23 12.92
CA PRO A 121 21.74 18.63 12.46
C PRO A 121 21.60 17.91 11.10
N LEU A 122 20.42 17.38 10.77
CA LEU A 122 20.17 16.74 9.47
C LEU A 122 20.23 17.75 8.31
N VAL A 123 19.55 18.89 8.44
CA VAL A 123 19.57 19.95 7.42
C VAL A 123 20.97 20.54 7.26
N ALA A 124 21.70 20.72 8.36
CA ALA A 124 23.10 21.16 8.32
C ALA A 124 23.97 20.16 7.53
N LEU A 125 23.84 18.86 7.79
CA LEU A 125 24.56 17.81 7.07
C LEU A 125 24.23 17.81 5.57
N LEU A 126 22.94 17.93 5.20
CA LEU A 126 22.51 18.02 3.80
C LEU A 126 23.12 19.25 3.10
N LYS A 127 23.14 20.41 3.77
CA LYS A 127 23.80 21.61 3.23
C LYS A 127 25.30 21.36 3.01
N GLU A 128 26.00 20.78 3.98
CA GLU A 128 27.44 20.45 3.86
C GLU A 128 27.73 19.48 2.70
N CYS A 129 26.96 18.39 2.59
CA CYS A 129 27.13 17.43 1.50
C CYS A 129 26.83 18.07 0.13
N SER A 130 25.85 18.97 0.05
CA SER A 130 25.53 19.73 -1.16
C SER A 130 26.70 20.59 -1.64
N PHE A 131 27.39 21.28 -0.74
CA PHE A 131 28.61 22.02 -1.09
C PHE A 131 29.76 21.08 -1.49
N GLY A 132 29.87 19.92 -0.85
CA GLY A 132 30.87 18.90 -1.18
C GLY A 132 30.76 18.34 -2.61
N LEU A 133 29.53 18.26 -3.15
CA LEU A 133 29.30 17.81 -4.53
C LEU A 133 29.91 18.75 -5.57
N ASP A 134 29.82 20.07 -5.38
CA ASP A 134 30.39 21.05 -6.31
C ASP A 134 31.93 20.95 -6.34
N ALA A 135 32.54 20.73 -5.18
CA ALA A 135 33.98 20.54 -5.06
C ALA A 135 34.45 19.22 -5.70
N SER A 136 33.62 18.17 -5.60
CA SER A 136 33.88 16.87 -6.21
C SER A 136 33.88 16.92 -7.74
N GLU A 137 32.97 17.68 -8.37
CA GLU A 137 32.93 17.85 -9.84
C GLU A 137 34.19 18.48 -10.44
N VAL A 138 34.86 19.36 -9.69
CA VAL A 138 36.14 19.97 -10.10
C VAL A 138 37.29 18.98 -10.00
N SER A 139 37.21 18.01 -9.07
CA SER A 139 38.29 17.08 -8.73
C SER A 139 38.21 15.72 -9.46
N LEU A 140 37.01 15.26 -9.83
CA LEU A 140 36.76 14.03 -10.62
C LEU A 140 37.41 14.06 -12.01
N LYS A 141 37.78 15.24 -12.52
CA LYS A 141 38.55 15.37 -13.77
C LYS A 141 40.02 14.94 -13.63
N LYS A 142 40.51 14.63 -12.42
CA LYS A 142 41.95 14.37 -12.17
C LYS A 142 42.34 12.99 -11.65
N ASN A 143 41.48 12.20 -10.99
CA ASN A 143 41.88 10.89 -10.45
C ASN A 143 40.75 9.86 -10.56
N LYS A 144 41.01 8.75 -11.25
CA LYS A 144 40.00 7.76 -11.68
C LYS A 144 40.08 6.42 -10.92
N GLU A 145 40.68 6.38 -9.73
CA GLU A 145 40.84 5.13 -8.97
C GLU A 145 40.33 5.26 -7.52
N LEU A 146 39.33 4.42 -7.21
CA LEU A 146 39.11 3.74 -5.92
C LEU A 146 38.88 4.55 -4.62
N ASN A 147 38.55 5.84 -4.66
CA ASN A 147 38.12 6.55 -3.45
C ASN A 147 36.61 6.44 -3.24
N LYS A 148 36.19 5.78 -2.14
CA LYS A 148 34.80 5.77 -1.64
C LYS A 148 34.28 7.21 -1.56
N ASN A 149 33.16 7.50 -2.24
CA ASN A 149 32.57 8.84 -2.25
C ASN A 149 31.71 9.05 -1.01
N TYR A 150 32.38 9.20 0.14
CA TYR A 150 31.73 9.41 1.44
C TYR A 150 30.68 10.53 1.41
N ILE A 151 30.87 11.58 0.61
CA ILE A 151 29.89 12.68 0.52
C ILE A 151 28.56 12.21 -0.07
N GLU A 152 28.60 11.45 -1.18
CA GLU A 152 27.38 10.91 -1.79
C GLU A 152 26.76 9.80 -0.92
N ASP A 153 27.58 8.97 -0.26
CA ASP A 153 27.10 7.92 0.66
C ASP A 153 26.39 8.54 1.88
N ILE A 154 26.99 9.55 2.52
CA ILE A 154 26.39 10.31 3.61
C ILE A 154 25.11 11.02 3.16
N ALA A 155 25.12 11.64 1.97
CA ALA A 155 23.94 12.30 1.43
C ALA A 155 22.79 11.28 1.22
N ASN A 156 23.11 10.08 0.73
CA ASN A 156 22.11 9.03 0.54
C ASN A 156 21.48 8.61 1.86
N GLU A 157 22.28 8.39 2.91
CA GLU A 157 21.77 8.07 4.24
C GLU A 157 20.92 9.22 4.82
N ALA A 158 21.40 10.46 4.73
CA ALA A 158 20.71 11.63 5.25
C ALA A 158 19.37 11.89 4.53
N VAL A 159 19.30 11.71 3.21
CA VAL A 159 18.05 11.84 2.45
C VAL A 159 17.04 10.78 2.85
N ASN A 160 17.47 9.55 3.12
CA ASN A 160 16.56 8.51 3.61
C ASN A 160 16.02 8.81 5.01
N VAL A 161 16.84 9.38 5.92
CA VAL A 161 16.34 9.90 7.20
C VAL A 161 15.30 11.00 6.96
N LEU A 162 15.60 11.97 6.08
CA LEU A 162 14.71 13.08 5.76
C LEU A 162 13.37 12.59 5.21
N TRP A 163 13.41 11.62 4.28
CA TRP A 163 12.22 11.00 3.71
C TRP A 163 11.36 10.35 4.79
N ASN A 164 11.92 9.43 5.58
CA ASN A 164 11.17 8.70 6.60
C ASN A 164 10.46 9.64 7.59
N ILE A 165 11.14 10.70 8.01
CA ILE A 165 10.59 11.66 8.97
C ILE A 165 9.51 12.53 8.31
N CYS A 166 9.73 13.00 7.07
CA CYS A 166 8.74 13.82 6.36
C CYS A 166 7.46 13.04 6.03
N GLU A 167 7.57 11.75 5.68
CA GLU A 167 6.42 10.86 5.48
C GLU A 167 5.56 10.75 6.75
N CYS A 168 6.20 10.80 7.93
CA CYS A 168 5.53 10.58 9.21
C CYS A 168 5.15 11.86 9.96
N SER A 169 5.65 13.04 9.58
CA SER A 169 5.49 14.26 10.39
C SER A 169 5.27 15.51 9.55
N SER A 170 4.07 16.10 9.66
CA SER A 170 3.74 17.40 9.06
C SER A 170 4.63 18.53 9.59
N ARG A 171 5.10 18.42 10.84
CA ARG A 171 6.08 19.35 11.40
C ARG A 171 7.42 19.28 10.67
N ALA A 172 7.89 18.07 10.32
CA ALA A 172 9.10 17.91 9.52
C ALA A 172 8.94 18.46 8.11
N VAL A 173 7.78 18.25 7.46
CA VAL A 173 7.45 18.87 6.17
C VAL A 173 7.49 20.40 6.25
N SER A 174 6.95 21.00 7.32
CA SER A 174 7.05 22.45 7.52
C SER A 174 8.50 22.93 7.68
N ILE A 175 9.36 22.16 8.37
CA ILE A 175 10.78 22.49 8.49
C ILE A 175 11.49 22.35 7.13
N PHE A 176 11.18 21.30 6.36
CA PHE A 176 11.70 21.09 5.00
C PHE A 176 11.43 22.31 4.11
N ASN A 177 10.19 22.82 4.14
CA ASN A 177 9.77 24.01 3.38
C ASN A 177 10.58 25.24 3.81
N LYS A 178 10.64 25.51 5.12
CA LYS A 178 11.30 26.71 5.69
C LYS A 178 12.80 26.74 5.47
N GLU A 179 13.46 25.58 5.54
CA GLU A 179 14.91 25.45 5.42
C GLU A 179 15.42 25.44 3.97
N GLY A 180 14.51 25.49 2.98
CA GLY A 180 14.87 25.45 1.56
C GLY A 180 15.42 24.11 1.12
N CYS A 181 14.99 23.01 1.73
CA CYS A 181 15.52 21.68 1.44
C CYS A 181 15.27 21.22 -0.01
N LEU A 182 14.26 21.78 -0.68
CA LEU A 182 13.92 21.49 -2.08
C LEU A 182 15.13 21.67 -3.03
N GLU A 183 15.85 22.79 -2.91
CA GLU A 183 17.00 23.09 -3.78
C GLU A 183 18.13 22.07 -3.58
N ILE A 184 18.35 21.66 -2.33
CA ILE A 184 19.37 20.68 -1.95
C ILE A 184 19.04 19.32 -2.56
N VAL A 185 17.80 18.84 -2.38
CA VAL A 185 17.40 17.53 -2.89
C VAL A 185 17.37 17.49 -4.41
N LEU A 186 16.93 18.56 -5.10
CA LEU A 186 16.97 18.61 -6.57
C LEU A 186 18.40 18.56 -7.12
N LYS A 187 19.35 19.18 -6.42
CA LYS A 187 20.77 19.06 -6.78
C LYS A 187 21.27 17.63 -6.63
N TYR A 188 20.84 16.89 -5.61
CA TYR A 188 21.14 15.47 -5.49
C TYR A 188 20.49 14.64 -6.60
N LEU A 189 19.24 14.95 -6.96
CA LEU A 189 18.54 14.30 -8.08
C LEU A 189 19.33 14.45 -9.39
N SER A 190 19.93 15.61 -9.66
CA SER A 190 20.72 15.82 -10.89
C SER A 190 21.94 14.91 -11.04
N ARG A 191 22.32 14.17 -9.98
CA ARG A 191 23.39 13.15 -10.01
C ARG A 191 22.92 11.80 -10.52
N PHE A 192 21.67 11.67 -10.99
CA PHE A 192 21.08 10.40 -11.42
C PHE A 192 21.96 9.60 -12.40
N SER A 193 22.72 10.27 -13.28
CA SER A 193 23.59 9.63 -14.27
C SER A 193 24.82 8.92 -13.68
N THR A 194 25.29 9.36 -12.50
CA THR A 194 26.47 8.80 -11.82
C THR A 194 26.13 8.05 -10.54
N ASN A 195 25.01 8.39 -9.88
CA ASN A 195 24.57 7.78 -8.64
C ASN A 195 23.04 7.64 -8.63
N VAL A 196 22.56 6.50 -9.14
CA VAL A 196 21.12 6.21 -9.23
C VAL A 196 20.51 5.95 -7.85
N ASP A 197 21.28 5.44 -6.89
CA ASP A 197 20.80 5.15 -5.53
C ASP A 197 20.41 6.43 -4.79
N LEU A 198 21.30 7.42 -4.80
CA LEU A 198 21.00 8.74 -4.26
C LEU A 198 19.78 9.36 -4.96
N ALA A 199 19.71 9.26 -6.29
CA ALA A 199 18.59 9.79 -7.05
C ALA A 199 17.25 9.12 -6.72
N ILE A 200 17.23 7.80 -6.50
CA ILE A 200 16.04 7.05 -6.05
C ILE A 200 15.62 7.50 -4.66
N SER A 201 16.55 7.58 -3.70
CA SER A 201 16.27 8.07 -2.34
C SER A 201 15.67 9.48 -2.36
N VAL A 202 16.21 10.35 -3.21
CA VAL A 202 15.68 11.70 -3.43
C VAL A 202 14.29 11.67 -4.06
N ALA A 203 14.06 10.83 -5.06
CA ALA A 203 12.77 10.76 -5.73
C ALA A 203 11.66 10.23 -4.80
N PHE A 204 11.99 9.29 -3.91
CA PHE A 204 11.10 8.90 -2.81
C PHE A 204 10.78 10.07 -1.88
N CYS A 205 11.80 10.78 -1.41
CA CYS A 205 11.63 11.96 -0.56
C CYS A 205 10.74 13.01 -1.23
N LEU A 206 11.01 13.33 -2.50
CA LEU A 206 10.25 14.32 -3.28
C LEU A 206 8.79 13.93 -3.43
N GLN A 207 8.51 12.66 -3.71
CA GLN A 207 7.14 12.21 -3.82
C GLN A 207 6.36 12.37 -2.51
N ALA A 208 6.99 12.06 -1.37
CA ALA A 208 6.40 12.23 -0.06
C ALA A 208 6.14 13.70 0.28
N VAL A 209 7.15 14.58 0.13
CA VAL A 209 7.01 15.99 0.53
C VAL A 209 6.12 16.81 -0.41
N THR A 210 5.89 16.34 -1.65
CA THR A 210 4.98 17.00 -2.60
C THR A 210 3.53 16.56 -2.46
N GLU A 211 3.25 15.47 -1.75
CA GLU A 211 1.88 15.01 -1.50
C GLU A 211 1.16 15.99 -0.55
N ASP A 212 0.03 16.54 -1.00
CA ASP A 212 -0.83 17.47 -0.23
C ASP A 212 -0.08 18.67 0.42
N ASN A 213 0.94 19.21 -0.25
CA ASN A 213 1.79 20.30 0.27
C ASN A 213 1.81 21.55 -0.64
N PRO A 214 0.73 22.36 -0.66
CA PRO A 214 0.60 23.51 -1.58
C PRO A 214 1.63 24.63 -1.34
N GLU A 215 2.23 24.70 -0.15
CA GLU A 215 3.33 25.63 0.15
C GLU A 215 4.58 25.26 -0.66
N LEU A 216 4.96 23.98 -0.65
CA LEU A 216 6.11 23.50 -1.40
C LEU A 216 5.89 23.56 -2.91
N LEU A 217 4.71 23.19 -3.41
CA LEU A 217 4.44 23.16 -4.86
C LEU A 217 4.71 24.53 -5.51
N LYS A 218 4.37 25.63 -4.83
CA LYS A 218 4.64 27.01 -5.31
C LYS A 218 6.12 27.35 -5.43
N SER A 219 7.00 26.57 -4.81
CA SER A 219 8.46 26.78 -4.84
C SER A 219 9.13 26.15 -6.06
N PHE A 220 8.42 25.32 -6.84
CA PHE A 220 8.94 24.75 -8.09
C PHE A 220 9.00 25.80 -9.19
N ASN A 221 10.22 26.10 -9.64
CA ASN A 221 10.50 27.00 -10.75
C ASN A 221 10.93 26.22 -12.01
N ALA A 222 11.16 26.92 -13.13
CA ALA A 222 11.53 26.27 -14.39
C ALA A 222 12.81 25.38 -14.29
N PRO A 223 13.91 25.81 -13.63
CA PRO A 223 15.05 24.94 -13.37
C PRO A 223 14.70 23.66 -12.58
N ALA A 224 13.88 23.77 -11.54
CA ALA A 224 13.44 22.62 -10.75
C ALA A 224 12.66 21.61 -11.61
N LEU A 225 11.73 22.10 -12.44
CA LEU A 225 10.96 21.27 -13.37
C LEU A 225 11.86 20.61 -14.42
N GLN A 226 12.90 21.31 -14.90
CA GLN A 226 13.86 20.76 -15.87
C GLN A 226 14.68 19.59 -15.30
N VAL A 227 15.02 19.61 -14.00
CA VAL A 227 15.71 18.49 -13.35
C VAL A 227 14.80 17.26 -13.30
N LEU A 228 13.52 17.44 -12.94
CA LEU A 228 12.52 16.36 -12.95
C LEU A 228 12.36 15.79 -14.36
N GLU A 229 12.19 16.65 -15.36
CA GLU A 229 12.06 16.25 -16.77
C GLU A 229 13.28 15.45 -17.25
N SER A 230 14.49 15.90 -16.91
CA SER A 230 15.74 15.22 -17.28
C SER A 230 15.87 13.83 -16.67
N ALA A 231 15.48 13.65 -15.40
CA ALA A 231 15.49 12.36 -14.73
C ALA A 231 14.40 11.43 -15.30
N MET A 232 13.20 11.96 -15.54
CA MET A 232 12.04 11.24 -16.06
C MET A 232 12.29 10.70 -17.49
N PHE A 233 12.98 11.46 -18.33
CA PHE A 233 13.31 11.08 -19.71
C PHE A 233 14.74 10.58 -19.90
N SER A 234 15.41 10.14 -18.82
CA SER A 234 16.74 9.54 -18.92
C SER A 234 16.75 8.39 -19.94
N PRO A 235 17.70 8.33 -20.89
CA PRO A 235 17.76 7.27 -21.90
C PRO A 235 18.25 5.93 -21.32
N ILE A 236 18.73 5.91 -20.08
CA ILE A 236 19.27 4.71 -19.44
C ILE A 236 18.14 3.73 -19.14
N SER A 237 18.36 2.48 -19.50
CA SER A 237 17.43 1.37 -19.32
C SER A 237 18.01 0.36 -18.32
N SER A 238 17.47 0.37 -17.12
CA SER A 238 17.63 -0.65 -16.07
C SER A 238 16.42 -0.59 -15.16
N MET A 239 16.22 -1.59 -14.30
CA MET A 239 15.08 -1.61 -13.38
C MET A 239 15.15 -0.50 -12.33
N GLU A 240 16.37 -0.13 -11.90
CA GLU A 240 16.59 1.03 -11.03
C GLU A 240 16.18 2.34 -11.71
N TYR A 241 16.51 2.52 -13.00
CA TYR A 241 16.06 3.69 -13.75
C TYR A 241 14.56 3.67 -14.03
N THR A 242 13.97 2.48 -14.22
CA THR A 242 12.50 2.33 -14.30
C THR A 242 11.83 2.79 -13.00
N LEU A 243 12.37 2.40 -11.84
CA LEU A 243 11.91 2.90 -10.54
C LEU A 243 12.07 4.42 -10.40
N LEU A 244 13.25 4.95 -10.72
CA LEU A 244 13.52 6.40 -10.67
C LEU A 244 12.51 7.18 -11.50
N LYS A 245 12.29 6.78 -12.76
CA LYS A 245 11.33 7.42 -13.67
C LYS A 245 9.91 7.38 -13.12
N THR A 246 9.52 6.26 -12.52
CA THR A 246 8.20 6.08 -11.92
C THR A 246 8.01 7.01 -10.70
N LEU A 247 9.01 7.12 -9.83
CA LEU A 247 8.97 8.02 -8.66
C LEU A 247 8.91 9.50 -9.08
N VAL A 248 9.74 9.89 -10.05
CA VAL A 248 9.73 11.26 -10.59
C VAL A 248 8.40 11.55 -11.27
N ALA A 249 7.85 10.60 -12.02
CA ALA A 249 6.51 10.72 -12.59
C ALA A 249 5.43 10.94 -11.52
N GLY A 250 5.53 10.25 -10.37
CA GLY A 250 4.66 10.50 -9.21
C GLY A 250 4.80 11.90 -8.63
N THR A 251 6.03 12.42 -8.53
CA THR A 251 6.28 13.81 -8.11
C THR A 251 5.67 14.81 -9.10
N VAL A 252 5.81 14.57 -10.41
CA VAL A 252 5.22 15.42 -11.46
C VAL A 252 3.69 15.36 -11.44
N TRP A 253 3.09 14.22 -11.12
CA TRP A 253 1.64 14.11 -10.89
C TRP A 253 1.18 14.99 -9.72
N ASN A 254 1.90 15.01 -8.60
CA ASN A 254 1.59 15.89 -7.47
C ASN A 254 1.69 17.38 -7.85
N LEU A 255 2.50 17.72 -8.86
CA LEU A 255 2.66 19.08 -9.39
C LEU A 255 1.64 19.43 -10.50
N LYS A 256 0.73 18.54 -10.89
CA LYS A 256 -0.14 18.72 -12.07
C LYS A 256 -0.88 20.06 -12.09
N ASP A 257 -1.34 20.52 -10.94
CA ASP A 257 -2.17 21.72 -10.79
C ASP A 257 -1.39 23.03 -10.92
N ILE A 258 -0.06 22.99 -10.79
CA ILE A 258 0.83 24.15 -11.00
C ILE A 258 1.45 24.19 -12.41
N LEU A 259 1.33 23.10 -13.18
CA LEU A 259 1.87 23.04 -14.54
C LEU A 259 1.01 23.87 -15.51
N PRO A 260 1.61 24.50 -16.54
CA PRO A 260 0.85 25.25 -17.55
C PRO A 260 -0.23 24.37 -18.21
N SER A 261 -1.47 24.85 -18.31
CA SER A 261 -2.59 24.08 -18.87
C SER A 261 -2.33 23.53 -20.28
N LYS A 262 -1.54 24.26 -21.09
CA LYS A 262 -1.13 23.84 -22.44
C LYS A 262 -0.26 22.58 -22.48
N SER A 263 0.44 22.26 -21.40
CA SER A 263 1.33 21.09 -21.30
C SER A 263 0.79 20.00 -20.38
N GLN A 264 -0.35 20.22 -19.72
CA GLN A 264 -0.94 19.23 -18.81
C GLN A 264 -1.30 17.93 -19.53
N ALA A 265 -1.96 18.01 -20.70
CA ALA A 265 -2.32 16.83 -21.48
C ALA A 265 -1.09 16.03 -21.93
N ASP A 266 -0.06 16.70 -22.46
CA ASP A 266 1.19 16.05 -22.88
C ASP A 266 1.92 15.42 -21.69
N THR A 267 1.92 16.11 -20.55
CA THR A 267 2.50 15.62 -19.30
C THR A 267 1.78 14.35 -18.85
N ILE A 268 0.45 14.39 -18.74
CA ILE A 268 -0.37 13.23 -18.35
C ILE A 268 -0.13 12.04 -19.27
N ASN A 269 -0.04 12.26 -20.59
CA ASN A 269 0.31 11.21 -21.54
C ASN A 269 1.72 10.65 -21.27
N ALA A 270 2.72 11.49 -21.01
CA ALA A 270 4.06 11.03 -20.67
C ALA A 270 4.09 10.20 -19.37
N LEU A 271 3.35 10.62 -18.33
CA LEU A 271 3.25 9.89 -17.07
C LEU A 271 2.63 8.50 -17.28
N LEU A 272 1.48 8.46 -17.97
CA LEU A 272 0.80 7.19 -18.24
C LEU A 272 1.56 6.29 -19.20
N LYS A 273 2.37 6.84 -20.11
CA LYS A 273 3.32 6.05 -20.89
C LYS A 273 4.33 5.34 -19.98
N ILE A 274 4.95 6.06 -19.05
CA ILE A 274 5.92 5.47 -18.10
C ILE A 274 5.26 4.36 -17.29
N PHE A 275 4.06 4.60 -16.75
CA PHE A 275 3.34 3.59 -15.99
C PHE A 275 2.94 2.39 -16.87
N SER A 276 2.55 2.64 -18.12
CA SER A 276 2.25 1.61 -19.11
C SER A 276 3.48 0.72 -19.37
N ASP A 277 4.65 1.32 -19.61
CA ASP A 277 5.90 0.61 -19.85
C ASP A 277 6.30 -0.24 -18.63
N VAL A 278 6.15 0.30 -17.41
CA VAL A 278 6.42 -0.39 -16.14
C VAL A 278 5.48 -1.59 -15.94
N LEU A 279 4.18 -1.41 -16.19
CA LEU A 279 3.18 -2.46 -16.04
C LEU A 279 3.27 -3.54 -17.11
N GLU A 280 3.87 -3.28 -18.27
CA GLU A 280 4.04 -4.26 -19.34
C GLU A 280 5.04 -5.37 -18.97
N MET A 281 5.98 -5.10 -18.06
CA MET A 281 7.04 -6.03 -17.70
C MET A 281 6.51 -7.22 -16.89
N ASP A 282 6.74 -8.45 -17.33
CA ASP A 282 6.38 -9.65 -16.58
C ASP A 282 7.37 -9.89 -15.43
N VAL A 283 6.85 -9.82 -14.21
CA VAL A 283 7.67 -9.97 -12.99
C VAL A 283 8.14 -11.40 -12.79
N GLY A 284 7.33 -12.40 -13.16
CA GLY A 284 7.70 -13.80 -13.04
C GLY A 284 8.89 -14.13 -13.94
N GLU A 285 8.82 -13.69 -15.20
CA GLU A 285 9.92 -13.82 -16.15
C GLU A 285 11.18 -13.07 -15.69
N VAL A 286 11.03 -11.84 -15.18
CA VAL A 286 12.19 -11.07 -14.66
C VAL A 286 12.82 -11.76 -13.46
N VAL A 287 12.05 -12.31 -12.53
CA VAL A 287 12.58 -13.08 -11.39
C VAL A 287 13.39 -14.28 -11.87
N ILE A 288 12.86 -15.05 -12.83
CA ILE A 288 13.55 -16.22 -13.39
C ILE A 288 14.87 -15.78 -14.05
N GLN A 289 14.82 -14.80 -14.95
CA GLN A 289 15.98 -14.28 -15.67
C GLN A 289 17.05 -13.70 -14.74
N MET A 290 16.65 -12.93 -13.74
CA MET A 290 17.59 -12.31 -12.79
C MET A 290 18.24 -13.36 -11.90
N LYS A 291 17.53 -14.44 -11.53
CA LYS A 291 18.13 -15.54 -10.78
C LYS A 291 19.11 -16.36 -11.61
N GLU A 292 18.79 -16.59 -12.88
CA GLU A 292 19.70 -17.24 -13.82
C GLU A 292 20.98 -16.41 -14.02
N ALA A 293 20.84 -15.10 -14.21
CA ALA A 293 21.96 -14.18 -14.34
C ALA A 293 22.85 -14.15 -13.09
N GLU A 294 22.25 -14.14 -11.90
CA GLU A 294 22.99 -14.25 -10.63
C GLU A 294 23.78 -15.56 -10.55
N THR A 295 23.15 -16.68 -10.91
CA THR A 295 23.79 -18.00 -10.89
C THR A 295 24.96 -18.07 -11.86
N GLN A 296 24.79 -17.55 -13.08
CA GLN A 296 25.87 -17.46 -14.07
C GLN A 296 27.02 -16.59 -13.59
N ARG A 297 26.73 -15.44 -12.96
CA ARG A 297 27.74 -14.55 -12.40
C ARG A 297 28.52 -15.21 -11.27
N LEU A 298 27.85 -15.96 -10.39
CA LEU A 298 28.49 -16.72 -9.31
C LEU A 298 29.36 -17.86 -9.86
N ASN A 299 28.92 -18.56 -10.90
CA ASN A 299 29.69 -19.63 -11.54
C ASN A 299 30.88 -19.11 -12.38
N ALA A 300 30.81 -17.88 -12.88
CA ALA A 300 31.87 -17.25 -13.68
C ALA A 300 32.93 -16.53 -12.82
N ALA A 301 32.72 -16.39 -11.51
CA ALA A 301 33.72 -15.87 -10.61
C ALA A 301 34.86 -16.92 -10.48
N PRO A 302 36.13 -16.57 -10.74
CA PRO A 302 37.22 -17.54 -10.70
C PRO A 302 37.33 -18.15 -9.29
N GLU A 303 37.41 -19.48 -9.24
CA GLU A 303 37.72 -20.27 -8.05
C GLU A 303 39.07 -19.83 -7.48
N THR A 304 39.09 -18.84 -6.60
CA THR A 304 40.11 -18.76 -5.56
C THR A 304 39.56 -19.45 -4.33
N GLU A 305 40.08 -20.67 -4.10
CA GLU A 305 39.86 -21.57 -2.97
C GLU A 305 38.61 -22.49 -3.05
N THR A 306 38.66 -23.51 -3.92
CA THR A 306 38.28 -24.89 -3.54
C THR A 306 38.91 -25.89 -4.50
N GLU A 307 40.09 -26.40 -4.14
CA GLU A 307 40.51 -27.73 -4.55
C GLU A 307 39.66 -28.76 -3.76
N GLU A 308 39.20 -29.77 -4.51
CA GLU A 308 38.85 -31.12 -4.08
C GLU A 308 37.47 -31.33 -3.43
N THR A 309 36.47 -31.52 -4.31
CA THR A 309 35.56 -32.67 -4.15
C THR A 309 36.16 -33.86 -4.88
N ASP A 310 36.47 -34.93 -4.15
CA ASP A 310 36.45 -36.28 -4.73
C ASP A 310 35.65 -37.19 -3.78
N GLU A 311 34.64 -37.83 -4.35
CA GLU A 311 33.71 -38.70 -3.65
C GLU A 311 34.32 -40.10 -3.40
N MET A 312 33.82 -40.73 -2.33
CA MET A 312 33.33 -42.12 -2.29
C MET A 312 34.06 -43.10 -1.34
N ASN A 313 33.20 -43.79 -0.57
CA ASN A 313 33.31 -45.13 0.05
C ASN A 313 33.76 -45.25 1.51
N GLY A 314 32.78 -45.59 2.36
CA GLY A 314 32.68 -46.95 2.91
C GLY A 314 33.36 -47.26 4.25
N ASP A 315 32.52 -47.74 5.18
CA ASP A 315 32.79 -48.81 6.17
C ASP A 315 33.45 -48.46 7.53
N THR A 316 32.59 -48.43 8.56
CA THR A 316 32.61 -49.16 9.85
C THR A 316 33.90 -49.31 10.73
N LEU A 317 33.69 -49.07 12.04
CA LEU A 317 34.31 -49.66 13.26
C LEU A 317 35.33 -48.85 14.11
N ASN A 318 34.88 -48.60 15.36
CA ASN A 318 35.50 -48.82 16.68
C ASN A 318 36.67 -47.99 17.28
N GLU A 319 36.38 -47.52 18.51
CA GLU A 319 37.10 -47.58 19.81
C GLU A 319 38.40 -46.77 20.07
N ASP A 320 38.28 -45.94 21.13
CA ASP A 320 39.19 -45.61 22.25
C ASP A 320 40.71 -45.35 22.03
N ASP A 321 41.21 -44.16 22.41
CA ASP A 321 41.85 -43.87 23.73
C ASP A 321 42.66 -42.54 23.75
N GLU A 322 42.59 -41.88 24.91
CA GLU A 322 43.58 -41.02 25.60
C GLU A 322 44.38 -39.86 24.90
N MET A 323 44.14 -38.63 25.39
CA MET A 323 45.09 -37.72 26.10
C MET A 323 44.97 -36.22 25.75
N GLU A 324 44.97 -35.42 26.81
CA GLU A 324 44.95 -33.95 26.83
C GLU A 324 46.18 -33.32 26.20
N GLU A 325 46.03 -32.21 25.45
CA GLU A 325 46.85 -30.99 25.62
C GLU A 325 46.27 -29.80 24.81
N ILE A 326 45.84 -28.76 25.55
CA ILE A 326 45.85 -27.31 25.26
C ILE A 326 45.31 -26.83 23.88
N PRO A 327 44.16 -26.11 23.82
CA PRO A 327 43.71 -25.49 22.59
C PRO A 327 44.48 -24.18 22.31
N HIS A 328 45.44 -24.25 21.38
CA HIS A 328 45.97 -23.07 20.71
C HIS A 328 44.88 -22.43 19.81
N LYS A 329 44.44 -21.24 20.22
CA LYS A 329 43.85 -20.14 19.42
C LYS A 329 43.35 -20.54 18.02
N ARG A 330 42.13 -21.08 17.94
CA ARG A 330 41.34 -21.03 16.70
C ARG A 330 41.07 -19.54 16.39
N LYS A 331 41.74 -19.02 15.36
CA LYS A 331 41.28 -17.83 14.65
C LYS A 331 39.89 -18.16 14.11
N VAL A 332 38.86 -17.75 14.84
CA VAL A 332 37.50 -17.66 14.34
C VAL A 332 37.56 -16.76 13.13
N ARG A 333 37.54 -17.34 11.92
CA ARG A 333 37.21 -16.64 10.68
C ARG A 333 35.86 -15.97 10.97
N ARG A 334 35.88 -14.66 11.24
CA ARG A 334 34.69 -13.80 11.26
C ARG A 334 34.00 -14.01 9.91
N LYS A 335 33.05 -14.94 9.84
CA LYS A 335 32.00 -14.90 8.84
C LYS A 335 31.23 -13.63 9.15
N THR A 336 31.57 -12.56 8.45
CA THR A 336 30.86 -11.28 8.48
C THR A 336 29.47 -11.54 7.90
N PHE A 337 28.54 -11.89 8.78
CA PHE A 337 27.08 -11.85 8.58
C PHE A 337 26.62 -10.38 8.45
N ILE A 338 27.16 -9.68 7.46
CA ILE A 338 26.75 -8.34 6.98
C ILE A 338 25.97 -8.56 5.67
N SER A 339 25.07 -9.55 5.63
CA SER A 339 24.31 -9.88 4.42
C SER A 339 22.88 -9.35 4.48
N ASP A 340 22.41 -8.92 5.65
CA ASP A 340 20.99 -8.63 5.80
C ASP A 340 20.60 -7.17 5.56
N LEU A 341 21.51 -6.17 5.60
CA LEU A 341 21.15 -4.74 5.37
C LEU A 341 22.23 -3.84 4.73
N LEU A 342 23.11 -4.38 3.89
CA LEU A 342 23.69 -3.58 2.81
C LEU A 342 22.66 -3.49 1.67
N PRO A 343 22.70 -2.48 0.76
CA PRO A 343 22.02 -2.62 -0.53
C PRO A 343 22.40 -3.98 -1.09
N PRO A 344 21.48 -4.74 -1.72
CA PRO A 344 21.74 -6.13 -2.10
C PRO A 344 23.10 -6.18 -2.80
N THR A 345 24.08 -6.82 -2.15
CA THR A 345 25.35 -7.13 -2.80
C THR A 345 25.10 -8.01 -4.03
N GLU A 346 23.90 -8.62 -4.08
CA GLU A 346 23.25 -9.27 -5.22
C GLU A 346 22.59 -8.22 -6.13
N LYS A 347 23.37 -7.69 -7.07
CA LYS A 347 22.93 -6.72 -8.10
C LYS A 347 21.59 -7.12 -8.74
N GLU A 348 21.41 -8.40 -9.03
CA GLU A 348 20.21 -8.96 -9.68
C GLU A 348 18.95 -8.88 -8.79
N LEU A 349 19.11 -9.16 -7.48
CA LEU A 349 18.02 -9.00 -6.51
C LEU A 349 17.60 -7.53 -6.41
N LYS A 350 18.56 -6.59 -6.39
CA LYS A 350 18.29 -5.15 -6.36
C LYS A 350 17.49 -4.68 -7.58
N GLN A 351 17.87 -5.12 -8.78
CA GLN A 351 17.10 -4.82 -10.00
C GLN A 351 15.67 -5.36 -9.91
N THR A 352 15.51 -6.59 -9.42
CA THR A 352 14.18 -7.22 -9.28
C THR A 352 13.30 -6.46 -8.28
N VAL A 353 13.86 -6.07 -7.13
CA VAL A 353 13.17 -5.24 -6.13
C VAL A 353 12.78 -3.88 -6.72
N ALA A 354 13.67 -3.26 -7.51
CA ALA A 354 13.37 -1.98 -8.14
C ALA A 354 12.17 -2.06 -9.08
N LEU A 355 12.09 -3.10 -9.93
CA LEU A 355 10.95 -3.32 -10.81
C LEU A 355 9.64 -3.53 -10.04
N LEU A 356 9.66 -4.42 -9.04
CA LEU A 356 8.49 -4.71 -8.21
C LEU A 356 7.96 -3.44 -7.54
N THR A 357 8.89 -2.63 -7.02
CA THR A 357 8.57 -1.36 -6.36
C THR A 357 8.03 -0.35 -7.37
N ALA A 358 8.57 -0.28 -8.59
CA ALA A 358 8.04 0.57 -9.66
C ALA A 358 6.60 0.19 -10.02
N GLN A 359 6.29 -1.11 -10.18
CA GLN A 359 4.93 -1.57 -10.48
C GLN A 359 3.95 -1.25 -9.36
N GLN A 360 4.34 -1.48 -8.10
CA GLN A 360 3.52 -1.11 -6.96
C GLN A 360 3.19 0.39 -7.00
N ILE A 361 4.21 1.24 -7.16
CA ILE A 361 4.04 2.70 -7.16
C ILE A 361 3.19 3.17 -8.34
N ALA A 362 3.39 2.61 -9.54
CA ALA A 362 2.60 2.95 -10.70
C ALA A 362 1.10 2.66 -10.47
N LEU A 363 0.78 1.50 -9.87
CA LEU A 363 -0.59 1.14 -9.53
C LEU A 363 -1.21 2.10 -8.49
N GLU A 364 -0.46 2.46 -7.45
CA GLU A 364 -0.90 3.40 -6.42
C GLU A 364 -1.16 4.81 -7.00
N ILE A 365 -0.30 5.29 -7.90
CA ILE A 365 -0.50 6.58 -8.55
C ILE A 365 -1.72 6.54 -9.49
N ILE A 366 -1.92 5.45 -10.24
CA ILE A 366 -3.12 5.31 -11.10
C ILE A 366 -4.39 5.29 -10.26
N VAL A 367 -4.41 4.65 -9.09
CA VAL A 367 -5.53 4.73 -8.14
C VAL A 367 -5.80 6.18 -7.77
N ASN A 368 -4.76 6.94 -7.43
CA ASN A 368 -4.88 8.36 -7.09
C ASN A 368 -5.37 9.21 -8.28
N MET A 369 -4.95 8.89 -9.51
CA MET A 369 -5.48 9.51 -10.74
C MET A 369 -6.98 9.23 -10.94
N CYS A 370 -7.51 8.14 -10.38
CA CYS A 370 -8.93 7.75 -10.42
C CYS A 370 -9.75 8.29 -9.24
N CYS A 371 -9.17 9.12 -8.38
CA CYS A 371 -9.88 9.78 -7.29
C CYS A 371 -10.38 11.17 -7.74
N SER A 372 -11.61 11.52 -7.40
CA SER A 372 -12.15 12.87 -7.62
C SER A 372 -11.50 13.86 -6.64
N ASP A 373 -10.98 14.99 -7.15
CA ASP A 373 -10.41 16.09 -6.36
C ASP A 373 -11.49 16.95 -5.65
N ASP A 374 -12.74 16.49 -5.57
CA ASP A 374 -13.78 17.21 -4.83
C ASP A 374 -13.36 17.32 -3.35
N PRO A 375 -13.36 18.54 -2.76
CA PRO A 375 -13.16 18.69 -1.34
C PRO A 375 -14.09 17.73 -0.61
N SER A 376 -13.56 17.03 0.40
CA SER A 376 -14.46 16.32 1.30
C SER A 376 -15.46 17.34 1.82
N ASP A 377 -16.74 16.97 1.89
CA ASP A 377 -17.78 17.82 2.48
C ASP A 377 -17.57 18.00 4.00
N ASP A 378 -16.36 17.75 4.52
CA ASP A 378 -15.95 17.93 5.90
C ASP A 378 -15.97 19.40 6.34
N GLU A 379 -16.23 20.35 5.42
CA GLU A 379 -16.52 21.75 5.73
C GLU A 379 -18.03 22.08 5.82
N TRP A 380 -18.94 21.10 5.66
CA TRP A 380 -20.38 21.31 5.87
C TRP A 380 -20.78 21.06 7.34
N ASP A 381 -20.73 22.16 8.09
CA ASP A 381 -21.50 22.50 9.29
C ASP A 381 -21.26 21.75 10.62
N GLU A 382 -20.43 22.40 11.44
CA GLU A 382 -20.52 22.42 12.91
C GLU A 382 -21.78 23.18 13.42
N TYR A 383 -22.96 22.90 12.88
CA TYR A 383 -24.22 23.43 13.44
C TYR A 383 -25.35 22.39 13.46
N SER A 384 -25.07 21.21 14.02
CA SER A 384 -26.15 20.38 14.57
C SER A 384 -26.48 20.87 15.99
N SER A 385 -27.11 22.04 16.07
CA SER A 385 -27.79 22.50 17.28
C SER A 385 -29.03 21.65 17.49
N SER A 386 -29.09 20.96 18.62
CA SER A 386 -30.26 20.23 19.07
C SER A 386 -31.47 21.15 19.23
N ASP A 387 -32.59 20.81 18.58
CA ASP A 387 -33.87 20.86 19.28
C ASP A 387 -34.82 19.80 18.69
N GLU A 388 -35.37 18.97 19.58
CA GLU A 388 -36.39 17.99 19.25
C GLU A 388 -37.74 18.71 19.24
N SER A 389 -38.24 19.06 18.06
CA SER A 389 -39.66 19.35 17.89
C SER A 389 -40.18 18.77 16.58
N ASP A 390 -40.99 17.71 16.70
CA ASP A 390 -41.90 17.21 15.68
C ASP A 390 -42.78 18.36 15.15
N ALA A 391 -42.59 18.75 13.89
CA ALA A 391 -43.59 19.47 13.13
C ALA A 391 -43.44 19.15 11.63
N PHE A 392 -44.47 18.47 11.11
CA PHE A 392 -44.73 18.26 9.70
C PHE A 392 -44.58 19.55 8.88
N MET A 393 -43.77 19.50 7.82
CA MET A 393 -43.94 20.35 6.64
C MET A 393 -43.75 19.49 5.39
N ASP A 394 -44.89 19.26 4.73
CA ASP A 394 -45.02 18.71 3.39
C ASP A 394 -44.43 19.72 2.39
N ASN A 395 -43.42 19.29 1.63
CA ASN A 395 -43.00 20.00 0.42
C ASN A 395 -42.86 18.97 -0.70
N SER A 396 -43.99 18.81 -1.41
CA SER A 396 -44.07 18.31 -2.77
C SER A 396 -43.01 18.95 -3.66
N PHE A 397 -42.03 18.14 -4.08
CA PHE A 397 -41.43 18.29 -5.40
C PHE A 397 -41.68 17.00 -6.16
N ASN A 398 -42.59 17.12 -7.12
CA ASN A 398 -43.02 16.07 -8.01
C ASN A 398 -41.86 15.66 -8.93
N GLU A 399 -41.80 14.35 -9.16
CA GLU A 399 -40.92 13.61 -10.06
C GLU A 399 -40.87 14.21 -11.46
N LEU A 400 -39.78 13.93 -12.19
CA LEU A 400 -39.85 13.42 -13.56
C LEU A 400 -38.47 12.94 -14.06
N SER A 401 -38.43 11.64 -14.37
CA SER A 401 -37.62 10.98 -15.39
C SER A 401 -36.09 11.04 -15.32
N GLY A 402 -35.49 9.84 -15.21
CA GLY A 402 -34.08 9.64 -15.45
C GLY A 402 -33.65 9.94 -16.88
N GLN A 403 -32.54 10.66 -17.02
CA GLN A 403 -31.57 10.49 -18.10
C GLN A 403 -30.32 11.28 -17.75
N LEU A 404 -29.17 10.60 -17.87
CA LEU A 404 -27.81 11.11 -17.99
C LEU A 404 -27.49 12.48 -17.36
N MET A 405 -26.70 12.45 -16.28
CA MET A 405 -25.41 13.14 -16.26
C MET A 405 -24.46 12.27 -15.41
N SER A 406 -23.56 11.52 -16.05
CA SER A 406 -22.39 11.00 -15.34
C SER A 406 -21.62 12.23 -14.83
N PRO A 407 -21.35 12.37 -13.53
CA PRO A 407 -20.24 13.21 -13.14
C PRO A 407 -19.02 12.54 -13.77
N LEU A 408 -18.39 13.20 -14.74
CA LEU A 408 -17.10 12.78 -15.27
C LEU A 408 -16.12 12.87 -14.11
N CYS A 409 -15.96 11.78 -13.34
CA CYS A 409 -15.07 11.73 -12.18
C CYS A 409 -13.59 11.88 -12.56
N LEU A 410 -13.27 11.82 -13.86
CA LEU A 410 -11.93 11.94 -14.43
C LEU A 410 -11.86 13.10 -15.41
N SER A 411 -10.72 13.79 -15.46
CA SER A 411 -10.44 14.73 -16.55
C SER A 411 -10.35 13.99 -17.89
N ALA A 412 -10.71 14.67 -18.98
CA ALA A 412 -10.69 14.09 -20.31
C ALA A 412 -9.26 13.62 -20.70
N GLU A 413 -8.24 14.34 -20.26
CA GLU A 413 -6.84 14.03 -20.50
C GLU A 413 -6.44 12.70 -19.86
N VAL A 414 -6.81 12.48 -18.59
CA VAL A 414 -6.54 11.23 -17.87
C VAL A 414 -7.30 10.08 -18.52
N HIS A 415 -8.59 10.27 -18.79
CA HIS A 415 -9.42 9.25 -19.43
C HIS A 415 -8.87 8.81 -20.79
N THR A 416 -8.52 9.78 -21.65
CA THR A 416 -7.95 9.50 -22.98
C THR A 416 -6.61 8.79 -22.87
N ALA A 417 -5.72 9.23 -21.98
CA ALA A 417 -4.41 8.62 -21.82
C ALA A 417 -4.49 7.19 -21.24
N LEU A 418 -5.38 6.92 -20.26
CA LEU A 418 -5.62 5.57 -19.73
C LEU A 418 -6.02 4.60 -20.85
N THR A 419 -6.91 5.06 -21.73
CA THR A 419 -7.40 4.28 -22.88
C THR A 419 -6.30 4.08 -23.93
N ASN A 420 -5.58 5.14 -24.31
CA ASN A 420 -4.53 5.09 -25.32
C ASN A 420 -3.40 4.12 -24.96
N TYR A 421 -3.03 4.05 -23.69
CA TYR A 421 -1.96 3.18 -23.19
C TYR A 421 -2.44 1.81 -22.71
N LEU A 422 -3.72 1.46 -22.95
CA LEU A 422 -4.34 0.19 -22.59
C LEU A 422 -4.14 -0.20 -21.12
N ILE A 423 -4.16 0.80 -20.23
CA ILE A 423 -3.93 0.61 -18.79
C ILE A 423 -4.92 -0.39 -18.17
N PRO A 424 -6.23 -0.37 -18.48
CA PRO A 424 -7.17 -1.38 -17.96
C PRO A 424 -6.74 -2.81 -18.29
N LYS A 425 -6.31 -3.06 -19.54
CA LYS A 425 -5.84 -4.38 -19.97
C LYS A 425 -4.59 -4.81 -19.20
N LYS A 426 -3.61 -3.92 -19.05
CA LYS A 426 -2.37 -4.21 -18.30
C LYS A 426 -2.66 -4.51 -16.83
N ILE A 427 -3.63 -3.85 -16.22
CA ILE A 427 -4.07 -4.15 -14.85
C ILE A 427 -4.73 -5.54 -14.77
N PHE A 428 -5.53 -5.92 -15.76
CA PHE A 428 -6.16 -7.26 -15.80
C PHE A 428 -5.10 -8.38 -15.88
N GLU A 429 -3.96 -8.12 -16.51
CA GLU A 429 -2.84 -9.07 -16.53
C GLU A 429 -2.15 -9.18 -15.15
N LYS A 430 -2.15 -8.10 -14.36
CA LYS A 430 -1.49 -8.02 -13.03
C LYS A 430 -2.28 -8.57 -11.85
N ILE A 431 -3.57 -8.85 -12.00
CA ILE A 431 -4.37 -9.47 -10.91
C ILE A 431 -4.16 -11.00 -10.82
N THR A 432 -3.44 -11.60 -11.76
CA THR A 432 -3.12 -13.03 -11.76
C THR A 432 -2.25 -13.40 -10.55
N PHE A 433 -2.34 -14.66 -10.10
CA PHE A 433 -1.39 -15.15 -9.09
C PHE A 433 0.04 -15.10 -9.64
N PRO A 434 1.05 -14.84 -8.79
CA PRO A 434 2.44 -14.84 -9.22
C PRO A 434 2.82 -16.16 -9.89
N ASN A 435 3.69 -16.06 -10.92
CA ASN A 435 4.18 -17.21 -11.67
C ASN A 435 4.73 -18.30 -10.72
N SER A 436 4.21 -19.52 -10.83
CA SER A 436 4.52 -20.63 -9.91
C SER A 436 6.00 -21.02 -9.92
N VAL A 437 6.68 -20.92 -11.06
CA VAL A 437 8.12 -21.18 -11.20
C VAL A 437 8.91 -20.11 -10.46
N ALA A 438 8.55 -18.84 -10.64
CA ALA A 438 9.19 -17.74 -9.93
C ALA A 438 8.99 -17.85 -8.40
N VAL A 439 7.80 -18.25 -7.95
CA VAL A 439 7.49 -18.49 -6.53
C VAL A 439 8.32 -19.65 -5.97
N ASP A 440 8.44 -20.76 -6.69
CA ASP A 440 9.27 -21.90 -6.28
C ASP A 440 10.76 -21.52 -6.17
N ILE A 441 11.29 -20.79 -7.17
CA ILE A 441 12.64 -20.24 -7.14
C ILE A 441 12.85 -19.38 -5.88
N CYS A 442 11.96 -18.41 -5.64
CA CYS A 442 12.06 -17.53 -4.48
C CYS A 442 11.94 -18.31 -3.16
N SER A 443 11.08 -19.32 -3.10
CA SER A 443 10.82 -20.10 -1.88
C SER A 443 12.05 -20.90 -1.43
N ARG A 444 12.85 -21.38 -2.39
CA ARG A 444 14.07 -22.16 -2.15
C ARG A 444 15.29 -21.30 -1.79
N ASN A 445 15.22 -19.99 -2.02
CA ASN A 445 16.35 -19.06 -1.84
C ASN A 445 16.05 -18.05 -0.73
N PRO A 446 16.72 -18.11 0.45
CA PRO A 446 16.43 -17.23 1.58
C PRO A 446 16.45 -15.73 1.26
N THR A 447 17.40 -15.26 0.45
CA THR A 447 17.53 -13.84 0.05
C THR A 447 16.44 -13.39 -0.93
N TRP A 448 15.89 -14.31 -1.73
CA TRP A 448 14.83 -14.04 -2.71
C TRP A 448 13.42 -14.28 -2.17
N LYS A 449 13.28 -15.05 -1.08
CA LYS A 449 11.99 -15.36 -0.45
C LYS A 449 11.11 -14.14 -0.18
N PRO A 450 11.63 -12.96 0.25
CA PRO A 450 10.82 -11.76 0.42
C PRO A 450 10.11 -11.27 -0.85
N LEU A 451 10.61 -11.61 -2.05
CA LEU A 451 9.98 -11.20 -3.32
C LEU A 451 8.59 -11.81 -3.50
N ILE A 452 8.30 -12.97 -2.91
CA ILE A 452 6.96 -13.58 -2.96
C ILE A 452 5.92 -12.63 -2.37
N ARG A 453 6.23 -12.04 -1.21
CA ARG A 453 5.35 -11.05 -0.56
C ARG A 453 5.18 -9.81 -1.44
N LYS A 454 6.25 -9.32 -2.08
CA LYS A 454 6.19 -8.18 -3.00
C LYS A 454 5.33 -8.47 -4.24
N MET A 455 5.46 -9.66 -4.83
CA MET A 455 4.60 -10.08 -5.95
C MET A 455 3.12 -10.14 -5.55
N ASN A 456 2.82 -10.71 -4.39
CA ASN A 456 1.45 -10.71 -3.84
C ASN A 456 0.94 -9.29 -3.55
N THR A 457 1.81 -8.39 -3.08
CA THR A 457 1.48 -6.98 -2.85
C THR A 457 1.07 -6.31 -4.16
N ILE A 458 1.82 -6.53 -5.25
CA ILE A 458 1.47 -6.01 -6.59
C ILE A 458 0.11 -6.53 -7.03
N GLN A 459 -0.18 -7.82 -6.84
CA GLN A 459 -1.48 -8.40 -7.16
C GLN A 459 -2.61 -7.70 -6.37
N CYS A 460 -2.43 -7.47 -5.06
CA CYS A 460 -3.40 -6.77 -4.24
C CYS A 460 -3.59 -5.31 -4.70
N ARG A 461 -2.50 -4.60 -5.00
CA ARG A 461 -2.55 -3.22 -5.53
C ARG A 461 -3.20 -3.17 -6.91
N ALA A 462 -3.00 -4.19 -7.75
CA ALA A 462 -3.66 -4.31 -9.05
C ALA A 462 -5.17 -4.53 -8.89
N LEU A 463 -5.61 -5.31 -7.90
CA LEU A 463 -7.04 -5.48 -7.58
C LEU A 463 -7.69 -4.18 -7.07
N VAL A 464 -6.98 -3.41 -6.23
CA VAL A 464 -7.44 -2.08 -5.80
C VAL A 464 -7.51 -1.10 -6.98
N CYS A 465 -6.50 -1.13 -7.85
CA CYS A 465 -6.47 -0.33 -9.07
C CYS A 465 -7.59 -0.73 -10.05
N LEU A 466 -7.88 -2.03 -10.17
CA LEU A 466 -8.99 -2.56 -10.94
C LEU A 466 -10.32 -1.99 -10.44
N HIS A 467 -10.59 -2.06 -9.14
CA HIS A 467 -11.78 -1.43 -8.54
C HIS A 467 -11.89 0.06 -8.92
N SER A 468 -10.78 0.78 -8.80
CA SER A 468 -10.75 2.23 -9.07
C SER A 468 -11.09 2.53 -10.53
N ILE A 469 -10.49 1.81 -11.47
CA ILE A 469 -10.73 1.94 -12.91
C ILE A 469 -12.15 1.53 -13.30
N LEU A 470 -12.66 0.41 -12.77
CA LEU A 470 -14.03 -0.03 -13.00
C LEU A 470 -15.04 1.04 -12.57
N SER A 471 -14.75 1.78 -11.50
CA SER A 471 -15.65 2.80 -10.95
C SER A 471 -15.70 4.09 -11.76
N VAL A 472 -14.71 4.35 -12.63
CA VAL A 472 -14.56 5.64 -13.32
C VAL A 472 -14.58 5.55 -14.84
N LEU A 473 -14.35 4.37 -15.44
CA LEU A 473 -14.39 4.17 -16.89
C LEU A 473 -15.72 3.57 -17.35
N ASP A 474 -16.12 3.94 -18.56
CA ASP A 474 -17.27 3.34 -19.23
C ASP A 474 -16.97 1.91 -19.70
N VAL A 475 -18.03 1.10 -19.81
CA VAL A 475 -17.95 -0.32 -20.20
C VAL A 475 -17.24 -0.52 -21.55
N ASP A 476 -17.42 0.39 -22.50
CA ASP A 476 -16.77 0.29 -23.80
C ASP A 476 -15.25 0.45 -23.70
N CYS A 477 -14.77 1.37 -22.85
CA CYS A 477 -13.34 1.56 -22.57
C CYS A 477 -12.73 0.37 -21.81
N LEU A 478 -13.55 -0.41 -21.12
CA LEU A 478 -13.16 -1.63 -20.41
C LEU A 478 -13.16 -2.88 -21.33
N GLY A 479 -13.46 -2.73 -22.61
CA GLY A 479 -13.50 -3.84 -23.59
C GLY A 479 -14.90 -4.45 -23.78
N GLY A 480 -15.94 -3.80 -23.29
CA GLY A 480 -17.33 -4.22 -23.48
C GLY A 480 -17.76 -5.37 -22.56
N ALA A 481 -18.99 -5.86 -22.78
CA ALA A 481 -19.55 -6.96 -22.02
C ALA A 481 -18.69 -8.25 -22.03
N PRO A 482 -18.08 -8.68 -23.16
CA PRO A 482 -17.24 -9.88 -23.17
C PRO A 482 -16.03 -9.77 -22.23
N ALA A 483 -15.37 -8.60 -22.20
CA ALA A 483 -14.22 -8.39 -21.33
C ALA A 483 -14.60 -8.44 -19.84
N LEU A 484 -15.74 -7.85 -19.47
CA LEU A 484 -16.25 -7.90 -18.09
C LEU A 484 -16.65 -9.32 -17.67
N GLN A 485 -17.20 -10.12 -18.59
CA GLN A 485 -17.51 -11.53 -18.35
C GLN A 485 -16.24 -12.36 -18.13
N THR A 486 -15.21 -12.18 -18.97
CA THR A 486 -13.90 -12.81 -18.78
C THR A 486 -13.27 -12.40 -17.45
N LEU A 487 -13.35 -11.12 -17.09
CA LEU A 487 -12.86 -10.63 -15.80
C LEU A 487 -13.61 -11.27 -14.63
N ALA A 488 -14.94 -11.40 -14.70
CA ALA A 488 -15.73 -12.05 -13.66
C ALA A 488 -15.35 -13.52 -13.47
N GLN A 489 -15.13 -14.25 -14.57
CA GLN A 489 -14.63 -15.64 -14.53
C GLN A 489 -13.25 -15.71 -13.89
N HIS A 490 -12.35 -14.79 -14.23
CA HIS A 490 -11.00 -14.76 -13.68
C HIS A 490 -11.01 -14.45 -12.17
N LEU A 491 -11.77 -13.44 -11.72
CA LEU A 491 -11.93 -13.15 -10.29
C LEU A 491 -12.53 -14.34 -9.53
N SER A 492 -13.51 -15.03 -10.11
CA SER A 492 -14.07 -16.27 -9.55
C SER A 492 -12.98 -17.34 -9.37
N GLN A 493 -12.18 -17.58 -10.41
CA GLN A 493 -11.05 -18.52 -10.32
C GLN A 493 -10.08 -18.13 -9.21
N LEU A 494 -9.70 -16.85 -9.10
CA LEU A 494 -8.80 -16.38 -8.05
C LEU A 494 -9.36 -16.63 -6.64
N VAL A 495 -10.66 -16.39 -6.44
CA VAL A 495 -11.35 -16.64 -5.16
C VAL A 495 -11.35 -18.13 -4.80
N PHE A 496 -11.67 -19.02 -5.75
CA PHE A 496 -11.91 -20.43 -5.47
C PHE A 496 -10.70 -21.36 -5.71
N SER A 497 -9.57 -20.86 -6.20
CA SER A 497 -8.40 -21.69 -6.51
C SER A 497 -7.54 -22.06 -5.30
N GLN A 498 -7.64 -21.34 -4.17
CA GLN A 498 -6.79 -21.60 -3.00
C GLN A 498 -7.60 -22.07 -1.78
N PRO A 499 -7.26 -23.24 -1.19
CA PRO A 499 -7.96 -23.77 -0.02
C PRO A 499 -7.78 -22.91 1.25
N ASP A 500 -6.74 -22.08 1.29
CA ASP A 500 -6.38 -21.20 2.41
C ASP A 500 -6.82 -19.72 2.21
N PHE A 501 -7.78 -19.46 1.32
CA PHE A 501 -8.28 -18.12 0.95
C PHE A 501 -8.55 -17.20 2.17
N VAL A 502 -9.03 -17.76 3.29
CA VAL A 502 -9.41 -17.02 4.50
C VAL A 502 -8.22 -16.37 5.24
N LYS A 503 -6.97 -16.82 4.98
CA LYS A 503 -5.77 -16.36 5.73
C LYS A 503 -5.20 -15.03 5.23
N HIS A 504 -5.53 -14.60 4.01
CA HIS A 504 -4.92 -13.42 3.38
C HIS A 504 -5.86 -12.21 3.38
N THR A 505 -6.03 -11.56 4.54
CA THR A 505 -6.98 -10.47 4.76
C THR A 505 -6.91 -9.33 3.74
N GLU A 506 -5.70 -8.85 3.38
CA GLU A 506 -5.53 -7.76 2.40
C GLU A 506 -5.99 -8.19 0.99
N PHE A 507 -5.62 -9.41 0.58
CA PHE A 507 -6.05 -9.98 -0.70
C PHE A 507 -7.57 -10.15 -0.73
N LEU A 508 -8.17 -10.67 0.35
CA LEU A 508 -9.61 -10.82 0.49
C LEU A 508 -10.35 -9.50 0.35
N GLU A 509 -9.86 -8.45 0.99
CA GLU A 509 -10.47 -7.13 0.90
C GLU A 509 -10.37 -6.58 -0.52
N ALA A 510 -9.20 -6.68 -1.15
CA ALA A 510 -8.98 -6.18 -2.50
C ALA A 510 -9.84 -6.95 -3.54
N ILE A 511 -9.87 -8.28 -3.49
CA ILE A 511 -10.62 -9.10 -4.45
C ILE A 511 -12.13 -8.97 -4.25
N SER A 512 -12.62 -8.95 -3.00
CA SER A 512 -14.04 -8.77 -2.73
C SER A 512 -14.52 -7.37 -3.14
N THR A 513 -13.69 -6.34 -2.97
CA THR A 513 -14.00 -4.97 -3.44
C THR A 513 -14.09 -4.90 -4.97
N ALA A 514 -13.11 -5.49 -5.67
CA ALA A 514 -13.11 -5.53 -7.14
C ALA A 514 -14.31 -6.32 -7.67
N LEU A 515 -14.61 -7.47 -7.07
CA LEU A 515 -15.73 -8.34 -7.44
C LEU A 515 -17.08 -7.65 -7.23
N ARG A 516 -17.27 -7.01 -6.07
CA ARG A 516 -18.47 -6.21 -5.76
C ARG A 516 -18.70 -5.15 -6.84
N THR A 517 -17.65 -4.40 -7.16
CA THR A 517 -17.72 -3.30 -8.15
C THR A 517 -18.06 -3.83 -9.54
N LEU A 518 -17.41 -4.91 -9.96
CA LEU A 518 -17.68 -5.55 -11.24
C LEU A 518 -19.13 -6.03 -11.35
N LEU A 519 -19.62 -6.76 -10.33
CA LEU A 519 -20.98 -7.27 -10.31
C LEU A 519 -22.03 -6.15 -10.32
N GLN A 520 -21.76 -5.06 -9.61
CA GLN A 520 -22.62 -3.87 -9.62
C GLN A 520 -22.74 -3.29 -11.04
N ILE A 521 -21.62 -3.14 -11.75
CA ILE A 521 -21.59 -2.63 -13.13
C ILE A 521 -22.37 -3.58 -14.04
N MET A 522 -22.08 -4.88 -13.96
CA MET A 522 -22.75 -5.90 -14.77
C MET A 522 -24.27 -5.89 -14.54
N ALA A 523 -24.72 -5.84 -13.29
CA ALA A 523 -26.14 -5.74 -12.94
C ALA A 523 -26.77 -4.46 -13.49
N SER A 524 -26.11 -3.30 -13.37
CA SER A 524 -26.63 -2.02 -13.87
C SER A 524 -26.76 -1.95 -15.41
N LYS A 525 -25.97 -2.76 -16.12
CA LYS A 525 -25.93 -2.81 -17.59
C LYS A 525 -26.62 -4.04 -18.16
N ASN A 526 -27.29 -4.84 -17.33
CA ASN A 526 -27.92 -6.12 -17.69
C ASN A 526 -26.96 -7.10 -18.39
N ILE A 527 -25.69 -7.12 -17.97
CA ILE A 527 -24.70 -8.10 -18.42
C ILE A 527 -24.85 -9.35 -17.55
N SER A 528 -25.03 -10.50 -18.20
CA SER A 528 -25.19 -11.78 -17.49
C SER A 528 -23.98 -12.08 -16.58
N GLN A 529 -24.29 -12.40 -15.32
CA GLN A 529 -23.30 -12.78 -14.32
C GLN A 529 -22.71 -14.16 -14.65
N CYS A 530 -21.38 -14.30 -14.52
CA CYS A 530 -20.68 -15.55 -14.87
C CYS A 530 -20.50 -16.50 -13.67
N MET A 531 -20.96 -16.14 -12.48
CA MET A 531 -20.86 -16.95 -11.26
C MET A 531 -22.24 -17.44 -10.83
N THR A 532 -22.32 -18.68 -10.34
CA THR A 532 -23.59 -19.21 -9.86
C THR A 532 -23.92 -18.64 -8.48
N PRO A 533 -25.21 -18.54 -8.11
CA PRO A 533 -25.62 -18.10 -6.78
C PRO A 533 -24.98 -18.92 -5.65
N GLU A 534 -24.78 -20.23 -5.86
CA GLU A 534 -24.17 -21.14 -4.89
C GLU A 534 -22.69 -20.81 -4.66
N GLN A 535 -21.94 -20.46 -5.72
CA GLN A 535 -20.56 -20.01 -5.59
C GLN A 535 -20.48 -18.72 -4.77
N LEU A 536 -21.34 -17.75 -5.06
CA LEU A 536 -21.37 -16.47 -4.35
C LEU A 536 -21.82 -16.63 -2.89
N MET A 537 -22.78 -17.52 -2.62
CA MET A 537 -23.15 -17.90 -1.25
C MET A 537 -21.96 -18.49 -0.49
N SER A 538 -21.22 -19.43 -1.08
CA SER A 538 -20.02 -20.02 -0.46
C SER A 538 -18.96 -18.97 -0.14
N LEU A 539 -18.73 -18.02 -1.06
CA LEU A 539 -17.85 -16.87 -0.81
C LEU A 539 -18.35 -16.02 0.37
N CYS A 540 -19.65 -15.76 0.47
CA CYS A 540 -20.22 -14.96 1.55
C CYS A 540 -20.12 -15.67 2.91
N GLU A 541 -20.40 -16.97 2.95
CA GLU A 541 -20.27 -17.80 4.16
C GLU A 541 -18.81 -17.83 4.65
N ALA A 542 -17.83 -17.91 3.75
CA ALA A 542 -16.42 -17.83 4.12
C ALA A 542 -16.03 -16.42 4.59
N GLY A 543 -16.43 -15.39 3.84
CA GLY A 543 -16.00 -14.01 4.08
C GLY A 543 -16.63 -13.35 5.31
N ILE A 544 -17.83 -13.76 5.72
CA ILE A 544 -18.52 -13.15 6.86
C ILE A 544 -17.84 -13.45 8.22
N HIS A 545 -16.99 -14.46 8.28
CA HIS A 545 -16.20 -14.79 9.47
C HIS A 545 -14.86 -14.02 9.51
N SER A 546 -14.57 -13.18 8.52
CA SER A 546 -13.35 -12.37 8.49
C SER A 546 -13.33 -11.35 9.63
N SER A 547 -12.16 -11.18 10.26
CA SER A 547 -11.93 -10.11 11.24
C SER A 547 -12.03 -8.71 10.61
N ASN A 548 -11.79 -8.60 9.30
CA ASN A 548 -11.84 -7.33 8.58
C ASN A 548 -13.29 -6.93 8.23
N VAL A 549 -13.70 -5.76 8.74
CA VAL A 549 -15.05 -5.18 8.51
C VAL A 549 -15.30 -4.91 7.02
N GLY A 550 -14.30 -4.44 6.27
CA GLY A 550 -14.39 -4.17 4.84
C GLY A 550 -14.71 -5.43 4.03
N VAL A 551 -14.07 -6.56 4.34
CA VAL A 551 -14.40 -7.86 3.72
C VAL A 551 -15.86 -8.23 3.99
N ARG A 552 -16.32 -8.11 5.24
CA ARG A 552 -17.70 -8.43 5.62
C ARG A 552 -18.73 -7.55 4.91
N VAL A 553 -18.47 -6.24 4.82
CA VAL A 553 -19.26 -5.27 4.04
C VAL A 553 -19.30 -5.68 2.56
N ASN A 554 -18.16 -6.03 1.97
CA ASN A 554 -18.10 -6.39 0.56
C ASN A 554 -18.90 -7.65 0.23
N VAL A 555 -18.82 -8.70 1.06
CA VAL A 555 -19.53 -9.96 0.77
C VAL A 555 -21.05 -9.81 0.93
N VAL A 556 -21.54 -9.08 1.92
CA VAL A 556 -23.00 -8.83 2.03
C VAL A 556 -23.52 -8.00 0.85
N SER A 557 -22.71 -7.05 0.37
CA SER A 557 -23.03 -6.25 -0.82
C SER A 557 -23.07 -7.10 -2.08
N ILE A 558 -22.09 -8.00 -2.27
CA ILE A 558 -22.07 -8.95 -3.39
C ILE A 558 -23.36 -9.77 -3.40
N LEU A 559 -23.78 -10.25 -2.23
CA LEU A 559 -25.01 -11.02 -2.11
C LEU A 559 -26.27 -10.18 -2.36
N GLY A 560 -26.28 -8.93 -1.90
CA GLY A 560 -27.33 -7.95 -2.22
C GLY A 560 -27.48 -7.75 -3.73
N ILE A 561 -26.37 -7.47 -4.43
CA ILE A 561 -26.36 -7.29 -5.89
C ILE A 561 -26.88 -8.54 -6.61
N THR A 562 -26.44 -9.72 -6.16
CA THR A 562 -26.86 -11.01 -6.72
C THR A 562 -28.36 -11.23 -6.53
N GLY A 563 -28.87 -11.00 -5.31
CA GLY A 563 -30.29 -11.12 -5.01
C GLY A 563 -31.14 -10.13 -5.83
N CYS A 564 -30.66 -8.90 -6.06
CA CYS A 564 -31.36 -7.90 -6.88
C CYS A 564 -31.53 -8.34 -8.35
N VAL A 565 -30.52 -9.03 -8.89
CA VAL A 565 -30.60 -9.59 -10.25
C VAL A 565 -31.59 -10.76 -10.28
N LEU A 566 -31.45 -11.69 -9.33
CA LEU A 566 -32.32 -12.87 -9.22
C LEU A 566 -33.79 -12.53 -8.95
N ALA A 567 -34.07 -11.44 -8.24
CA ALA A 567 -35.42 -10.97 -7.94
C ALA A 567 -36.25 -10.69 -9.21
N LYS A 568 -35.58 -10.41 -10.32
CA LYS A 568 -36.19 -10.11 -11.63
C LYS A 568 -36.32 -11.32 -12.54
N GLU A 569 -35.80 -12.47 -12.13
CA GLU A 569 -35.81 -13.72 -12.89
C GLU A 569 -36.84 -14.70 -12.31
N ASP A 570 -37.47 -15.48 -13.19
CA ASP A 570 -38.39 -16.54 -12.76
C ASP A 570 -37.62 -17.77 -12.23
N GLY A 571 -38.21 -18.49 -11.26
CA GLY A 571 -37.63 -19.72 -10.74
C GLY A 571 -36.52 -19.56 -9.70
N THR A 572 -36.32 -18.34 -9.18
CA THR A 572 -35.26 -18.00 -8.20
C THR A 572 -35.71 -18.01 -6.75
N LEU A 573 -36.97 -18.40 -6.46
CA LEU A 573 -37.60 -18.34 -5.14
C LEU A 573 -36.75 -18.93 -4.01
N GLU A 574 -36.31 -20.18 -4.16
CA GLU A 574 -35.55 -20.88 -3.10
C GLU A 574 -34.17 -20.26 -2.88
N THR A 575 -33.54 -19.75 -3.93
CA THR A 575 -32.26 -19.03 -3.84
C THR A 575 -32.46 -17.70 -3.11
N LEU A 576 -33.51 -16.94 -3.43
CA LEU A 576 -33.85 -15.69 -2.74
C LEU A 576 -34.21 -15.91 -1.27
N LYS A 577 -34.89 -17.01 -0.94
CA LYS A 577 -35.13 -17.41 0.46
C LYS A 577 -33.83 -17.67 1.21
N THR A 578 -32.87 -18.32 0.56
CA THR A 578 -31.56 -18.61 1.14
C THR A 578 -30.76 -17.33 1.37
N ILE A 579 -30.69 -16.46 0.34
CA ILE A 579 -30.06 -15.13 0.43
C ILE A 579 -30.69 -14.30 1.54
N GLY A 580 -32.02 -14.21 1.57
CA GLY A 580 -32.75 -13.40 2.55
C GLY A 580 -32.54 -13.87 4.00
N LYS A 581 -32.52 -15.19 4.24
CA LYS A 581 -32.21 -15.74 5.57
C LYS A 581 -30.79 -15.41 6.01
N PHE A 582 -29.82 -15.55 5.11
CA PHE A 582 -28.42 -15.22 5.38
C PHE A 582 -28.26 -13.73 5.71
N LEU A 583 -28.78 -12.84 4.87
CA LEU A 583 -28.72 -11.39 5.10
C LEU A 583 -29.41 -11.01 6.42
N LEU A 584 -30.57 -11.60 6.72
CA LEU A 584 -31.27 -11.33 7.97
C LEU A 584 -30.46 -11.79 9.21
N GLU A 585 -29.80 -12.95 9.12
CA GLU A 585 -28.90 -13.43 10.16
C GLU A 585 -27.74 -12.46 10.39
N VAL A 586 -27.09 -12.01 9.32
CA VAL A 586 -25.96 -11.07 9.43
C VAL A 586 -26.41 -9.71 9.97
N ALA A 587 -27.51 -9.15 9.47
CA ALA A 587 -28.04 -7.87 9.92
C ALA A 587 -28.33 -7.87 11.42
N THR A 588 -28.82 -8.99 11.96
CA THR A 588 -29.22 -9.11 13.36
C THR A 588 -28.09 -9.54 14.31
N LYS A 589 -27.08 -10.27 13.82
CA LYS A 589 -26.02 -10.86 14.67
C LYS A 589 -24.64 -10.21 14.54
N ASP A 590 -24.32 -9.50 13.46
CA ASP A 590 -22.96 -8.94 13.30
C ASP A 590 -22.66 -7.89 14.39
N SER A 591 -21.43 -7.94 14.90
CA SER A 591 -20.95 -7.03 15.95
C SER A 591 -20.79 -5.60 15.44
N SER A 592 -20.43 -5.42 14.17
CA SER A 592 -20.23 -4.11 13.54
C SER A 592 -21.56 -3.48 13.12
N LEU A 593 -21.79 -2.25 13.56
CA LEU A 593 -22.93 -1.45 13.12
C LEU A 593 -22.88 -1.15 11.61
N VAL A 594 -21.68 -0.98 11.05
CA VAL A 594 -21.48 -0.70 9.61
C VAL A 594 -21.90 -1.91 8.77
N VAL A 595 -21.51 -3.12 9.17
CA VAL A 595 -21.92 -4.36 8.47
C VAL A 595 -23.42 -4.55 8.56
N ALA A 596 -24.01 -4.37 9.75
CA ALA A 596 -25.46 -4.48 9.93
C ALA A 596 -26.23 -3.45 9.06
N GLY A 597 -25.71 -2.22 8.95
CA GLY A 597 -26.25 -1.17 8.09
C GLY A 597 -26.21 -1.54 6.60
N GLU A 598 -25.05 -1.97 6.10
CA GLU A 598 -24.89 -2.41 4.71
C GLU A 598 -25.81 -3.61 4.40
N THR A 599 -25.91 -4.54 5.34
CA THR A 599 -26.76 -5.73 5.17
C THR A 599 -28.24 -5.37 5.09
N LEU A 600 -28.69 -4.37 5.85
CA LEU A 600 -30.05 -3.84 5.74
C LEU A 600 -30.28 -3.17 4.37
N ASP A 601 -29.31 -2.40 3.87
CA ASP A 601 -29.41 -1.79 2.53
C ASP A 601 -29.52 -2.87 1.45
N ALA A 602 -28.71 -3.92 1.53
CA ALA A 602 -28.82 -5.10 0.67
C ALA A 602 -30.20 -5.80 0.76
N ILE A 603 -30.78 -5.92 1.96
CA ILE A 603 -32.15 -6.46 2.12
C ILE A 603 -33.16 -5.56 1.41
N PHE A 604 -33.03 -4.23 1.55
CA PHE A 604 -33.94 -3.29 0.89
C PHE A 604 -33.86 -3.45 -0.62
N ASP A 605 -32.65 -3.52 -1.19
CA ASP A 605 -32.48 -3.62 -2.63
C ASP A 605 -32.99 -4.97 -3.19
N VAL A 606 -32.70 -6.10 -2.50
CA VAL A 606 -33.12 -7.44 -2.95
C VAL A 606 -34.63 -7.61 -2.93
N PHE A 607 -35.30 -7.05 -1.92
CA PHE A 607 -36.72 -7.28 -1.66
C PHE A 607 -37.59 -6.03 -1.93
N ALA A 608 -37.07 -5.04 -2.65
CA ALA A 608 -37.83 -3.85 -3.06
C ALA A 608 -38.77 -4.10 -4.25
N ASP A 609 -38.42 -5.03 -5.14
CA ASP A 609 -39.16 -5.29 -6.37
C ASP A 609 -38.93 -6.73 -6.86
N GLY A 610 -39.93 -7.32 -7.52
CA GLY A 610 -39.88 -8.67 -8.07
C GLY A 610 -40.84 -9.67 -7.42
N LYS A 611 -41.61 -10.41 -8.23
CA LYS A 611 -42.64 -11.35 -7.76
C LYS A 611 -42.06 -12.48 -6.90
N GLU A 612 -40.91 -13.02 -7.31
CA GLU A 612 -40.25 -14.09 -6.55
C GLU A 612 -39.63 -13.57 -5.25
N ALA A 613 -39.11 -12.34 -5.25
CA ALA A 613 -38.62 -11.68 -4.03
C ALA A 613 -39.75 -11.41 -3.02
N GLU A 614 -40.89 -10.90 -3.46
CA GLU A 614 -42.05 -10.68 -2.59
C GLU A 614 -42.56 -11.98 -1.96
N LYS A 615 -42.67 -13.07 -2.74
CA LYS A 615 -43.03 -14.40 -2.21
C LYS A 615 -42.00 -14.90 -1.20
N ALA A 616 -40.71 -14.80 -1.54
CA ALA A 616 -39.62 -15.18 -0.64
C ALA A 616 -39.69 -14.41 0.68
N ALA A 617 -39.92 -13.09 0.64
CA ALA A 617 -40.02 -12.24 1.82
C ALA A 617 -41.13 -12.68 2.79
N VAL A 618 -42.29 -13.08 2.26
CA VAL A 618 -43.41 -13.62 3.06
C VAL A 618 -43.02 -14.98 3.65
N GLU A 619 -42.47 -15.89 2.85
CA GLU A 619 -42.11 -17.24 3.31
C GLU A 619 -41.00 -17.27 4.37
N ILE A 620 -40.05 -16.33 4.31
CA ILE A 620 -39.00 -16.18 5.33
C ILE A 620 -39.44 -15.34 6.54
N LYS A 621 -40.67 -14.84 6.57
CA LYS A 621 -41.22 -13.95 7.61
C LYS A 621 -40.40 -12.66 7.81
N LEU A 622 -39.93 -12.07 6.70
CA LEU A 622 -39.04 -10.91 6.70
C LEU A 622 -39.63 -9.73 7.49
N LEU A 623 -40.92 -9.44 7.30
CA LEU A 623 -41.60 -8.34 8.00
C LEU A 623 -41.53 -8.47 9.53
N SER A 624 -41.81 -9.67 10.05
CA SER A 624 -41.80 -9.94 11.50
C SER A 624 -40.41 -9.68 12.07
N ALA A 625 -39.38 -10.22 11.41
CA ALA A 625 -38.00 -10.08 11.87
C ALA A 625 -37.52 -8.62 11.81
N LEU A 626 -37.85 -7.86 10.76
CA LEU A 626 -37.47 -6.45 10.66
C LEU A 626 -38.18 -5.57 11.71
N LYS A 627 -39.44 -5.86 12.05
CA LYS A 627 -40.16 -5.17 13.13
C LYS A 627 -39.52 -5.40 14.49
N GLU A 628 -39.11 -6.64 14.78
CA GLU A 628 -38.40 -6.98 16.01
C GLU A 628 -37.01 -6.33 16.06
N PHE A 629 -36.31 -6.26 14.93
CA PHE A 629 -34.96 -5.72 14.85
C PHE A 629 -34.88 -4.18 14.82
N GLN A 630 -35.87 -3.50 14.26
CA GLN A 630 -35.91 -2.03 14.17
C GLN A 630 -35.56 -1.28 15.47
N PRO A 631 -36.16 -1.60 16.64
CA PRO A 631 -35.79 -0.93 17.90
C PRO A 631 -34.35 -1.26 18.33
N VAL A 632 -33.86 -2.46 18.05
CA VAL A 632 -32.48 -2.90 18.35
C VAL A 632 -31.48 -2.09 17.53
N PHE A 633 -31.70 -1.97 16.22
CA PHE A 633 -30.85 -1.19 15.33
C PHE A 633 -30.81 0.29 15.74
N LYS A 634 -31.97 0.89 16.04
CA LYS A 634 -32.06 2.28 16.53
C LYS A 634 -31.27 2.48 17.83
N MET A 635 -31.32 1.52 18.75
CA MET A 635 -30.54 1.58 19.98
C MET A 635 -29.04 1.45 19.72
N LYS A 636 -28.63 0.53 18.85
CA LYS A 636 -27.23 0.30 18.48
C LYS A 636 -26.63 1.55 17.83
N LEU A 637 -27.34 2.17 16.88
CA LEU A 637 -26.93 3.42 16.24
C LEU A 637 -26.75 4.57 17.25
N ARG A 638 -27.63 4.70 18.25
CA ARG A 638 -27.48 5.72 19.30
C ARG A 638 -26.27 5.47 20.21
N LYS A 639 -25.97 4.22 20.53
CA LYS A 639 -24.88 3.85 21.46
C LYS A 639 -23.51 3.84 20.79
N GLU A 640 -23.42 3.29 19.58
CA GLU A 640 -22.14 3.04 18.89
C GLU A 640 -21.82 4.09 17.83
N GLY A 641 -22.84 4.77 17.28
CA GLY A 641 -22.64 5.75 16.22
C GLY A 641 -21.78 6.94 16.67
N ARG A 642 -22.04 7.50 17.85
CA ARG A 642 -21.24 8.59 18.43
C ARG A 642 -19.94 8.02 19.04
N GLY A 643 -18.94 7.76 18.20
CA GLY A 643 -17.58 7.44 18.64
C GLY A 643 -16.89 6.30 17.88
N LYS A 644 -17.62 5.39 17.23
CA LYS A 644 -17.04 4.29 16.42
C LYS A 644 -17.20 4.44 14.91
N CYS A 645 -18.04 5.38 14.47
CA CYS A 645 -18.31 5.61 13.05
C CYS A 645 -17.80 6.99 12.63
N SER A 646 -17.32 7.10 11.39
CA SER A 646 -17.03 8.40 10.78
C SER A 646 -18.33 9.16 10.47
N THR A 647 -18.23 10.47 10.21
CA THR A 647 -19.36 11.32 9.80
C THR A 647 -20.07 10.77 8.57
N ASP A 648 -19.32 10.35 7.55
CA ASP A 648 -19.87 9.71 6.33
C ASP A 648 -20.65 8.44 6.65
N GLN A 649 -20.07 7.57 7.49
CA GLN A 649 -20.71 6.32 7.89
C GLN A 649 -22.00 6.59 8.65
N LEU A 650 -22.02 7.62 9.51
CA LEU A 650 -23.22 8.03 10.23
C LEU A 650 -24.33 8.51 9.29
N CYS A 651 -23.99 9.32 8.29
CA CYS A 651 -24.94 9.77 7.27
C CYS A 651 -25.58 8.59 6.52
N VAL A 652 -24.76 7.61 6.11
CA VAL A 652 -25.26 6.38 5.48
C VAL A 652 -26.17 5.60 6.43
N LEU A 653 -25.76 5.42 7.69
CA LEU A 653 -26.53 4.66 8.68
C LEU A 653 -27.87 5.33 9.06
N ASP A 654 -27.93 6.66 9.12
CA ASP A 654 -29.19 7.36 9.34
C ASP A 654 -30.15 7.25 8.13
N ASN A 655 -29.61 7.22 6.91
CA ASN A 655 -30.39 6.90 5.71
C ASN A 655 -30.95 5.46 5.78
N VAL A 656 -30.13 4.48 6.16
CA VAL A 656 -30.57 3.09 6.37
C VAL A 656 -31.68 3.01 7.42
N LYS A 657 -31.55 3.75 8.53
CA LYS A 657 -32.60 3.82 9.57
C LYS A 657 -33.91 4.38 9.06
N MET A 658 -33.87 5.43 8.24
CA MET A 658 -35.07 5.99 7.61
C MET A 658 -35.68 5.00 6.62
N ASN A 659 -34.86 4.37 5.78
CA ASN A 659 -35.28 3.38 4.80
C ASN A 659 -35.90 2.15 5.46
N LEU A 660 -35.34 1.67 6.59
CA LEU A 660 -35.91 0.56 7.35
C LEU A 660 -37.38 0.81 7.72
N ARG A 661 -37.72 2.02 8.18
CA ARG A 661 -39.10 2.37 8.53
C ARG A 661 -40.01 2.33 7.31
N ARG A 662 -39.56 2.89 6.18
CA ARG A 662 -40.30 2.92 4.92
C ARG A 662 -40.50 1.51 4.36
N PHE A 663 -39.45 0.70 4.41
CA PHE A 663 -39.44 -0.66 3.91
C PHE A 663 -40.37 -1.59 4.70
N ILE A 664 -40.44 -1.44 6.04
CA ILE A 664 -41.43 -2.16 6.87
C ILE A 664 -42.86 -1.84 6.42
N ALA A 665 -43.19 -0.57 6.15
CA ALA A 665 -44.51 -0.18 5.67
C ALA A 665 -44.82 -0.74 4.27
N TYR A 666 -43.81 -0.79 3.39
CA TYR A 666 -43.92 -1.44 2.09
C TYR A 666 -44.23 -2.94 2.25
N GLN A 667 -43.47 -3.65 3.09
CA GLN A 667 -43.65 -5.09 3.34
C GLN A 667 -45.02 -5.43 3.97
N GLU A 668 -45.58 -4.57 4.82
CA GLU A 668 -46.97 -4.71 5.31
C GLU A 668 -47.99 -4.71 4.16
N THR A 669 -47.72 -3.95 3.09
CA THR A 669 -48.59 -3.85 1.92
C THR A 669 -48.45 -5.09 1.05
N VAL A 670 -47.21 -5.58 0.86
CA VAL A 670 -46.90 -6.82 0.13
C VAL A 670 -47.56 -8.02 0.79
N GLU A 671 -47.38 -8.20 2.10
CA GLU A 671 -47.93 -9.34 2.83
C GLU A 671 -49.46 -9.35 2.79
N LYS A 672 -50.11 -8.18 2.98
CA LYS A 672 -51.57 -8.06 2.80
C LYS A 672 -51.99 -8.50 1.39
N ARG A 673 -51.31 -8.04 0.35
CA ARG A 673 -51.66 -8.36 -1.05
C ARG A 673 -51.52 -9.85 -1.37
N LEU A 674 -50.54 -10.54 -0.77
CA LEU A 674 -50.28 -11.96 -1.05
C LEU A 674 -51.05 -12.93 -0.14
N THR A 675 -51.54 -12.45 1.01
CA THR A 675 -52.33 -13.24 1.96
C THR A 675 -53.84 -13.00 1.89
N SER A 676 -54.27 -11.96 1.17
CA SER A 676 -55.67 -11.71 0.78
C SER A 676 -56.03 -12.46 -0.49
#